data_AF-A0A841SUL6-F1
#
_entry.id   AF-A0A841SUL6-F1
#
_cell.length_a   1.000
_cell.length_b   1.000
_cell.length_c   1.000
_cell.angle_alpha   90.00
_cell.angle_beta   90.00
_cell.angle_gamma   90.00
#
_symmetry.space_group_name_H-M   'P 1'
#
loop_
_entity.id
_entity.type
_entity.pdbx_description
1 polymer ?
#
loop_
_entity_poly.entity_id
_entity_poly.type
_entity_poly.pdbx_seq_one_letter_code
_entity_poly.pdbx_strand_id
1 'polypeptide(L)'
;MAYNGKTNWQFGDTVTETDLNRIEQGIKTLDLDKAGYADLNGAIQAKSVDGAVRVATTANITLSGLQTIDGVALAAGDRVLVKNQTTGSQNGIYVASASTWTRAADADTTAKIAAGIRVYVREGTVCGGKTFDMSNTSAVTLGTTAITFVQSSGAGSATDTVIGSRAISDATAPTGDSGTVTTLFGWLANMIKSITGGATWRTAPPTTLTSAKSHIDATTGIHGATSSAAASTLIQRDASGRAQVAAPSAAADIARKDTVDAAITTAANDATTKANAVQTNLTTHSNLTAASIHGSTDAATASRLVHRDSSGRAKFAGPLADSDAATKGYVDETSMPTPVRVATTANITLSGTQTIDGIAVVAGDRVLVKNQTTGSQNGIYTVASAAWTRANDADTAAKLKSGMLVRVAEGMANGTTSWGLTTTGTITVGTTALTFSQAGAPPDGTTLEFSGKTIRIKDGGITDAKIGNRTINDAIAVGTTDTDTVTNLFSKIGAMIRAVTGKADWHTAPAISLETVNSRLNQAVNTTSSPTFEDINVVTVPKRTTDAFTIWVRPDGNDANTGFANTAAGAKKTIAGAIASIPQMVNNTVTIDIADGTYPEQVWIDGFHGKGGFEIVGNETTPANVKMNGWIVINNRININIKGMTNVSTNNNVYAVRSYVRCVQFNTTVSATANFAFEAAEDAVVTADNCVISNRQAAFRAIGPGSHVYGYNCTGSGNASTIYAQSGGRVDTNGNVPTATGADWIDRGIANRGFGVLNPWGENTRDYRPAARGKVSAIQNFPTGTWTKVAYAFEEYDHLGNYDATLSRFTVPQAGIYQVHAGIGLAPNVSGVEYVLKIFLNNSADRTLNHMRPGSSGAVTIAGSGTIRLLAGDFLEIYLIHQLGSTLPSYQDGTTGFFEVVRIA
;
A
#
# COMPACT_ATOMS: atom_id res chain seq x y z
N MET A 1 69.11 -64.90 -26.73
CA MET A 1 70.35 -64.21 -27.19
C MET A 1 71.35 -65.29 -27.62
N ALA A 2 71.92 -65.12 -28.82
CA ALA A 2 73.10 -65.75 -29.42
C ALA A 2 73.50 -67.20 -29.04
N TYR A 3 73.41 -68.11 -30.01
CA TYR A 3 74.43 -69.15 -30.17
C TYR A 3 75.08 -68.97 -31.55
N ASN A 4 76.31 -68.45 -31.53
CA ASN A 4 77.12 -68.02 -32.69
C ASN A 4 77.40 -69.16 -33.68
N GLY A 5 77.18 -68.94 -34.97
CA GLY A 5 77.62 -69.90 -36.00
C GLY A 5 77.54 -69.48 -37.47
N LYS A 6 76.54 -68.70 -37.89
CA LYS A 6 76.48 -68.03 -39.22
C LYS A 6 75.29 -67.06 -39.24
N THR A 7 75.52 -65.76 -39.23
CA THR A 7 74.45 -64.74 -39.17
C THR A 7 74.06 -64.14 -40.52
N ASN A 8 74.72 -64.55 -41.61
CA ASN A 8 74.49 -64.03 -42.97
C ASN A 8 74.29 -65.18 -43.98
N TRP A 9 73.16 -65.87 -43.93
CA TRP A 9 72.79 -66.85 -44.95
C TRP A 9 72.40 -66.14 -46.26
N GLN A 10 73.00 -66.55 -47.38
CA GLN A 10 72.58 -66.11 -48.72
C GLN A 10 71.92 -67.26 -49.49
N PHE A 11 71.09 -66.91 -50.48
CA PHE A 11 70.37 -67.89 -51.29
C PHE A 11 71.38 -68.66 -52.17
N GLY A 12 71.59 -69.95 -51.87
CA GLY A 12 72.58 -70.81 -52.54
C GLY A 12 73.66 -71.42 -51.64
N ASP A 13 73.69 -71.08 -50.34
CA ASP A 13 74.63 -71.69 -49.39
C ASP A 13 74.39 -73.21 -49.21
N THR A 14 75.46 -74.01 -49.24
CA THR A 14 75.41 -75.47 -48.99
C THR A 14 75.28 -75.75 -47.49
N VAL A 15 74.25 -76.48 -47.07
CA VAL A 15 74.03 -76.90 -45.67
C VAL A 15 74.87 -78.15 -45.38
N THR A 16 75.77 -78.09 -44.41
CA THR A 16 76.57 -79.27 -43.99
C THR A 16 75.86 -80.09 -42.90
N GLU A 17 76.25 -81.35 -42.70
CA GLU A 17 75.72 -82.20 -41.62
C GLU A 17 75.97 -81.60 -40.23
N THR A 18 77.05 -80.83 -40.07
CA THR A 18 77.33 -80.07 -38.85
C THR A 18 76.33 -78.92 -38.64
N ASP A 19 75.83 -78.31 -39.71
CA ASP A 19 74.80 -77.25 -39.65
C ASP A 19 73.42 -77.85 -39.36
N LEU A 20 73.10 -79.00 -39.95
CA LEU A 20 71.92 -79.80 -39.61
C LEU A 20 71.91 -80.24 -38.15
N ASN A 21 73.04 -80.74 -37.64
CA ASN A 21 73.19 -81.13 -36.23
C ASN A 21 73.10 -79.94 -35.26
N ARG A 22 73.53 -78.74 -35.68
CA ARG A 22 73.35 -77.49 -34.91
C ARG A 22 71.90 -77.00 -34.91
N ILE A 23 71.20 -77.10 -36.03
CA ILE A 23 69.76 -76.81 -36.12
C ILE A 23 68.98 -77.81 -35.27
N GLU A 24 69.32 -79.10 -35.31
CA GLU A 24 68.72 -80.12 -34.44
C GLU A 24 68.99 -79.86 -32.95
N GLN A 25 70.21 -79.44 -32.56
CA GLN A 25 70.50 -79.09 -31.16
C GLN A 25 69.79 -77.80 -30.71
N GLY A 26 69.67 -76.80 -31.60
CA GLY A 26 68.89 -75.58 -31.34
C GLY A 26 67.39 -75.84 -31.21
N ILE A 27 66.85 -76.80 -31.96
CA ILE A 27 65.44 -77.25 -31.84
C ILE A 27 65.24 -78.11 -30.57
N LYS A 28 66.20 -78.98 -30.21
CA LYS A 28 66.17 -79.79 -28.97
C LYS A 28 66.32 -78.97 -27.68
N THR A 29 66.82 -77.74 -27.76
CA THR A 29 66.92 -76.80 -26.61
C THR A 29 65.86 -75.68 -26.64
N LEU A 30 65.06 -75.59 -27.72
CA LEU A 30 63.82 -74.80 -27.76
C LEU A 30 62.64 -75.53 -27.09
N ASP A 31 62.86 -76.73 -26.57
CA ASP A 31 61.94 -77.42 -25.65
C ASP A 31 62.13 -76.85 -24.23
N LEU A 32 61.86 -75.55 -24.07
CA LEU A 32 61.60 -74.92 -22.78
C LEU A 32 60.24 -75.41 -22.29
N ASP A 33 60.19 -76.66 -21.88
CA ASP A 33 59.39 -77.15 -20.76
C ASP A 33 59.76 -78.60 -20.42
N LYS A 34 61.04 -78.93 -20.20
CA LYS A 34 61.37 -80.21 -19.52
C LYS A 34 61.31 -80.12 -17.99
N ALA A 35 61.39 -78.91 -17.44
CA ALA A 35 60.90 -78.61 -16.09
C ALA A 35 59.38 -78.43 -16.12
N GLY A 36 58.86 -77.75 -17.13
CA GLY A 36 57.42 -77.61 -17.35
C GLY A 36 56.69 -78.91 -17.67
N TYR A 37 57.29 -79.96 -18.24
CA TYR A 37 56.62 -81.26 -18.45
C TYR A 37 56.64 -82.14 -17.21
N ALA A 38 57.61 -82.00 -16.29
CA ALA A 38 57.55 -82.67 -14.99
C ALA A 38 56.57 -81.96 -14.06
N ASP A 39 56.55 -80.62 -14.09
CA ASP A 39 55.56 -79.80 -13.38
C ASP A 39 54.19 -79.82 -14.06
N LEU A 40 54.07 -80.03 -15.38
CA LEU A 40 52.80 -80.26 -16.09
C LEU A 40 52.36 -81.70 -15.92
N ASN A 41 53.22 -82.72 -15.88
CA ASN A 41 52.76 -84.07 -15.57
C ASN A 41 52.40 -84.20 -14.07
N GLY A 42 53.04 -83.40 -13.20
CA GLY A 42 52.64 -83.20 -11.80
C GLY A 42 51.37 -82.35 -11.63
N ALA A 43 51.19 -81.28 -12.42
CA ALA A 43 50.04 -80.36 -12.35
C ALA A 43 48.83 -80.81 -13.17
N ILE A 44 49.01 -81.58 -14.25
CA ILE A 44 47.95 -82.24 -15.04
C ILE A 44 47.44 -83.45 -14.27
N GLN A 45 48.29 -84.19 -13.54
CA GLN A 45 47.81 -85.19 -12.58
C GLN A 45 47.24 -84.58 -11.29
N ALA A 46 47.53 -83.31 -10.98
CA ALA A 46 46.90 -82.58 -9.87
C ALA A 46 45.68 -81.72 -10.27
N LYS A 47 45.23 -81.76 -11.54
CA LYS A 47 44.09 -80.93 -11.99
C LYS A 47 43.11 -81.64 -12.92
N SER A 48 42.83 -82.91 -12.65
CA SER A 48 41.55 -83.57 -12.94
C SER A 48 41.61 -84.95 -12.29
N VAL A 49 40.84 -85.18 -11.21
CA VAL A 49 40.33 -86.54 -10.97
C VAL A 49 39.48 -86.87 -12.19
N ASP A 50 40.05 -87.66 -13.11
CA ASP A 50 39.67 -87.73 -14.52
C ASP A 50 38.39 -88.54 -14.79
N GLY A 51 37.34 -88.23 -14.04
CA GLY A 51 36.01 -88.72 -14.32
C GLY A 51 34.99 -88.01 -13.47
N ALA A 52 34.26 -87.08 -14.08
CA ALA A 52 32.94 -86.66 -13.60
C ALA A 52 32.16 -87.91 -13.17
N VAL A 53 31.61 -87.86 -11.96
CA VAL A 53 30.88 -88.99 -11.40
C VAL A 53 29.52 -89.07 -12.10
N ARG A 54 29.01 -90.30 -12.24
CA ARG A 54 27.68 -90.49 -12.80
C ARG A 54 26.64 -89.92 -11.86
N VAL A 55 26.76 -90.18 -10.57
CA VAL A 55 25.84 -89.69 -9.55
C VAL A 55 26.56 -89.36 -8.24
N ALA A 56 25.93 -88.55 -7.39
CA ALA A 56 26.41 -88.28 -6.04
C ALA A 56 25.39 -88.72 -5.00
N THR A 57 25.86 -89.18 -3.85
CA THR A 57 24.99 -89.56 -2.75
C THR A 57 24.18 -88.35 -2.26
N THR A 58 22.93 -88.59 -1.87
CA THR A 58 22.06 -87.61 -1.16
C THR A 58 21.85 -87.96 0.32
N ALA A 59 22.21 -89.17 0.74
CA ALA A 59 22.20 -89.66 2.12
C ALA A 59 23.36 -90.66 2.37
N ASN A 60 23.47 -91.21 3.58
CA ASN A 60 24.43 -92.27 3.91
C ASN A 60 24.04 -93.58 3.21
N ILE A 61 25.03 -94.32 2.69
CA ILE A 61 24.81 -95.57 1.94
C ILE A 61 25.69 -96.70 2.47
N THR A 62 25.34 -97.93 2.09
CA THR A 62 26.27 -99.07 2.21
C THR A 62 27.28 -99.01 1.05
N LEU A 63 28.57 -99.26 1.29
CA LEU A 63 29.59 -99.25 0.24
C LEU A 63 29.76 -100.63 -0.40
N SER A 64 28.64 -101.23 -0.82
CA SER A 64 28.59 -102.51 -1.54
C SER A 64 27.26 -102.66 -2.31
N GLY A 65 27.21 -103.55 -3.29
CA GLY A 65 26.01 -103.82 -4.08
C GLY A 65 25.68 -102.73 -5.12
N LEU A 66 24.96 -103.08 -6.18
CA LEU A 66 24.50 -102.13 -7.19
C LEU A 66 23.20 -101.47 -6.73
N GLN A 67 23.30 -100.25 -6.20
CA GLN A 67 22.20 -99.51 -5.60
C GLN A 67 21.60 -98.47 -6.56
N THR A 68 20.45 -97.90 -6.20
CA THR A 68 19.91 -96.68 -6.82
C THR A 68 20.26 -95.49 -5.95
N ILE A 69 20.97 -94.51 -6.50
CA ILE A 69 21.40 -93.30 -5.79
C ILE A 69 20.89 -92.07 -6.55
N ASP A 70 20.29 -91.10 -5.85
CA ASP A 70 19.71 -89.88 -6.43
C ASP A 70 18.82 -90.13 -7.68
N GLY A 71 18.03 -91.22 -7.63
CA GLY A 71 17.15 -91.63 -8.73
C GLY A 71 17.84 -92.39 -9.87
N VAL A 72 19.16 -92.62 -9.82
CA VAL A 72 19.94 -93.31 -10.85
C VAL A 72 20.32 -94.72 -10.39
N ALA A 73 19.88 -95.76 -11.11
CA ALA A 73 20.30 -97.13 -10.87
C ALA A 73 21.75 -97.37 -11.35
N LEU A 74 22.60 -97.89 -10.48
CA LEU A 74 24.03 -98.08 -10.74
C LEU A 74 24.33 -99.39 -11.45
N ALA A 75 25.30 -99.35 -12.36
CA ALA A 75 25.94 -100.51 -12.96
C ALA A 75 27.34 -100.72 -12.38
N ALA A 76 27.88 -101.95 -12.48
CA ALA A 76 29.25 -102.21 -12.06
C ALA A 76 30.22 -101.37 -12.89
N GLY A 77 31.13 -100.65 -12.22
CA GLY A 77 32.04 -99.69 -12.84
C GLY A 77 31.61 -98.22 -12.76
N ASP A 78 30.35 -97.93 -12.37
CA ASP A 78 29.89 -96.55 -12.24
C ASP A 78 30.64 -95.79 -11.15
N ARG A 79 31.06 -94.57 -11.47
CA ARG A 79 31.72 -93.67 -10.51
C ARG A 79 30.67 -92.90 -9.72
N VAL A 80 30.77 -92.95 -8.40
CA VAL A 80 29.84 -92.29 -7.47
C VAL A 80 30.61 -91.35 -6.56
N LEU A 81 30.19 -90.09 -6.46
CA LEU A 81 30.65 -89.20 -5.39
C LEU A 81 29.89 -89.56 -4.11
N VAL A 82 30.58 -90.22 -3.19
CA VAL A 82 30.08 -90.51 -1.85
C VAL A 82 30.45 -89.34 -0.95
N LYS A 83 29.46 -88.51 -0.61
CA LYS A 83 29.66 -87.26 0.14
C LYS A 83 28.88 -87.17 1.45
N ASN A 84 27.98 -88.12 1.76
CA ASN A 84 27.17 -88.09 2.99
C ASN A 84 27.26 -89.37 3.84
N GLN A 85 28.43 -90.03 3.88
CA GLN A 85 28.63 -91.09 4.87
C GLN A 85 28.57 -90.51 6.29
N THR A 86 28.00 -91.29 7.22
CA THR A 86 27.98 -90.95 8.65
C THR A 86 29.40 -90.90 9.21
N THR A 87 30.27 -91.81 8.77
CA THR A 87 31.72 -91.72 9.02
C THR A 87 32.38 -90.93 7.90
N GLY A 88 32.64 -89.64 8.14
CA GLY A 88 33.13 -88.72 7.09
C GLY A 88 34.46 -89.13 6.43
N SER A 89 35.30 -89.96 7.08
CA SER A 89 36.52 -90.48 6.45
C SER A 89 36.27 -91.53 5.37
N GLN A 90 35.02 -92.01 5.25
CA GLN A 90 34.54 -92.87 4.18
C GLN A 90 33.98 -92.08 2.99
N ASN A 91 33.90 -90.74 3.06
CA ASN A 91 33.53 -89.94 1.90
C ASN A 91 34.65 -89.93 0.86
N GLY A 92 34.31 -89.74 -0.40
CA GLY A 92 35.21 -89.63 -1.55
C GLY A 92 34.57 -90.22 -2.81
N ILE A 93 35.39 -90.50 -3.82
CA ILE A 93 34.90 -91.05 -5.08
C ILE A 93 35.06 -92.57 -5.05
N TYR A 94 33.98 -93.30 -5.33
CA TYR A 94 33.92 -94.77 -5.33
C TYR A 94 33.53 -95.31 -6.69
N VAL A 95 33.94 -96.55 -6.96
CA VAL A 95 33.50 -97.33 -8.13
C VAL A 95 32.51 -98.39 -7.65
N ALA A 96 31.28 -98.33 -8.18
CA ALA A 96 30.19 -99.23 -7.81
C ALA A 96 30.46 -100.67 -8.27
N SER A 97 30.12 -101.64 -7.43
CA SER A 97 30.27 -103.07 -7.69
C SER A 97 29.15 -103.86 -7.01
N ALA A 98 28.87 -105.08 -7.48
CA ALA A 98 27.96 -106.01 -6.81
C ALA A 98 28.52 -106.51 -5.46
N SER A 99 29.85 -106.47 -5.30
CA SER A 99 30.56 -106.73 -4.04
C SER A 99 30.91 -105.42 -3.32
N THR A 100 31.88 -105.42 -2.41
CA THR A 100 32.39 -104.21 -1.76
C THR A 100 32.90 -103.19 -2.78
N TRP A 101 32.51 -101.93 -2.62
CA TRP A 101 32.97 -100.82 -3.46
C TRP A 101 34.37 -100.40 -3.03
N THR A 102 35.20 -100.11 -4.01
CA THR A 102 36.53 -99.54 -3.78
C THR A 102 36.52 -98.05 -4.12
N ARG A 103 37.43 -97.28 -3.51
CA ARG A 103 37.68 -95.92 -3.95
C ARG A 103 38.16 -95.92 -5.40
N ALA A 104 37.80 -94.89 -6.14
CA ALA A 104 38.24 -94.77 -7.52
C ALA A 104 39.75 -94.58 -7.60
N ALA A 105 40.39 -95.18 -8.61
CA ALA A 105 41.84 -95.25 -8.73
C ALA A 105 42.54 -93.88 -8.83
N ASP A 106 41.80 -92.82 -9.11
CA ASP A 106 42.27 -91.43 -9.14
C ASP A 106 42.04 -90.68 -7.82
N ALA A 107 41.37 -91.29 -6.84
CA ALA A 107 41.07 -90.72 -5.52
C ALA A 107 41.25 -91.74 -4.37
N ASP A 108 42.16 -92.70 -4.54
CA ASP A 108 42.39 -93.84 -3.63
C ASP A 108 43.63 -93.71 -2.73
N THR A 109 44.37 -92.59 -2.81
CA THR A 109 45.51 -92.33 -1.93
C THR A 109 45.48 -90.91 -1.36
N THR A 110 46.10 -90.71 -0.19
CA THR A 110 46.22 -89.40 0.47
C THR A 110 46.80 -88.32 -0.46
N ALA A 111 47.83 -88.66 -1.24
CA ALA A 111 48.47 -87.71 -2.16
C ALA A 111 47.51 -87.22 -3.26
N LYS A 112 46.61 -88.08 -3.75
CA LYS A 112 45.64 -87.74 -4.80
C LYS A 112 44.47 -86.89 -4.27
N ILE A 113 44.14 -86.99 -2.98
CA ILE A 113 43.09 -86.16 -2.35
C ILE A 113 43.63 -84.79 -1.87
N ALA A 114 44.94 -84.67 -1.60
CA ALA A 114 45.57 -83.45 -1.10
C ALA A 114 45.49 -82.24 -2.06
N ALA A 115 45.23 -82.46 -3.35
CA ALA A 115 45.17 -81.40 -4.36
C ALA A 115 43.84 -80.59 -4.37
N GLY A 116 42.86 -80.95 -3.55
CA GLY A 116 41.53 -80.34 -3.60
C GLY A 116 40.69 -80.94 -4.73
N ILE A 117 39.72 -81.79 -4.38
CA ILE A 117 38.91 -82.49 -5.36
C ILE A 117 37.72 -81.63 -5.79
N ARG A 118 37.60 -81.34 -7.09
CA ARG A 118 36.38 -80.80 -7.72
C ARG A 118 35.71 -81.88 -8.55
N VAL A 119 34.41 -82.09 -8.33
CA VAL A 119 33.64 -83.16 -8.97
C VAL A 119 32.40 -82.60 -9.63
N TYR A 120 32.29 -82.77 -10.95
CA TYR A 120 31.03 -82.57 -11.67
C TYR A 120 30.19 -83.85 -11.63
N VAL A 121 28.90 -83.71 -11.34
CA VAL A 121 27.93 -84.82 -11.27
C VAL A 121 27.05 -84.79 -12.52
N ARG A 122 27.06 -85.87 -13.30
CA ARG A 122 26.40 -85.90 -14.63
C ARG A 122 24.90 -86.12 -14.54
N GLU A 123 24.47 -87.08 -13.73
CA GLU A 123 23.09 -87.53 -13.60
C GLU A 123 22.62 -87.44 -12.15
N GLY A 124 21.32 -87.55 -11.94
CA GLY A 124 20.67 -87.50 -10.64
C GLY A 124 19.64 -86.39 -10.54
N THR A 125 18.58 -86.64 -9.79
CA THR A 125 17.46 -85.68 -9.64
C THR A 125 17.83 -84.44 -8.82
N VAL A 126 18.69 -84.59 -7.83
CA VAL A 126 19.08 -83.53 -6.90
C VAL A 126 20.48 -83.00 -7.19
N CYS A 127 21.41 -83.88 -7.54
CA CYS A 127 22.83 -83.57 -7.71
C CYS A 127 23.26 -83.46 -9.18
N GLY A 128 22.47 -83.93 -10.14
CA GLY A 128 22.79 -83.85 -11.57
C GLY A 128 23.02 -82.41 -12.05
N GLY A 129 24.05 -82.21 -12.86
CA GLY A 129 24.43 -80.90 -13.41
C GLY A 129 25.18 -79.97 -12.43
N LYS A 130 25.41 -80.39 -11.19
CA LYS A 130 26.11 -79.60 -10.17
C LYS A 130 27.58 -79.97 -10.06
N THR A 131 28.39 -78.99 -9.66
CA THR A 131 29.81 -79.17 -9.31
C THR A 131 29.95 -79.10 -7.79
N PHE A 132 30.74 -80.01 -7.21
CA PHE A 132 31.08 -80.03 -5.79
C PHE A 132 32.59 -79.90 -5.61
N ASP A 133 32.99 -79.01 -4.72
CA ASP A 133 34.36 -78.76 -4.28
C ASP A 133 34.61 -79.40 -2.91
N MET A 134 35.75 -80.05 -2.74
CA MET A 134 36.23 -80.47 -1.43
C MET A 134 36.57 -79.24 -0.59
N SER A 135 35.89 -79.06 0.55
CA SER A 135 36.01 -77.85 1.39
C SER A 135 37.01 -77.95 2.53
N ASN A 136 37.68 -79.09 2.69
CA ASN A 136 38.68 -79.24 3.74
C ASN A 136 39.77 -78.17 3.59
N THR A 137 39.94 -77.34 4.62
CA THR A 137 40.94 -76.26 4.66
C THR A 137 42.31 -76.71 5.19
N SER A 138 42.40 -77.96 5.68
CA SER A 138 43.62 -78.57 6.24
C SER A 138 43.96 -79.87 5.50
N ALA A 139 45.22 -80.31 5.58
CA ALA A 139 45.68 -81.54 4.94
C ALA A 139 44.85 -82.76 5.40
N VAL A 140 44.43 -83.58 4.44
CA VAL A 140 43.55 -84.75 4.64
C VAL A 140 44.36 -86.03 4.55
N THR A 141 44.24 -86.94 5.52
CA THR A 141 44.78 -88.30 5.45
C THR A 141 43.65 -89.30 5.16
N LEU A 142 43.80 -90.12 4.11
CA LEU A 142 42.77 -91.06 3.69
C LEU A 142 42.51 -92.14 4.75
N GLY A 143 41.23 -92.43 5.01
CA GLY A 143 40.79 -93.44 5.99
C GLY A 143 40.66 -92.93 7.42
N THR A 144 41.30 -91.81 7.78
CA THR A 144 41.25 -91.23 9.13
C THR A 144 40.61 -89.83 9.17
N THR A 145 40.98 -88.93 8.26
CA THR A 145 40.41 -87.57 8.20
C THR A 145 39.05 -87.59 7.52
N ALA A 146 38.07 -86.86 8.07
CA ALA A 146 36.77 -86.68 7.43
C ALA A 146 36.89 -85.82 6.16
N ILE A 147 36.34 -86.30 5.04
CA ILE A 147 36.35 -85.60 3.75
C ILE A 147 34.99 -84.94 3.55
N THR A 148 35.00 -83.64 3.25
CA THR A 148 33.81 -82.78 3.12
C THR A 148 33.73 -82.17 1.72
N PHE A 149 32.54 -82.19 1.12
CA PHE A 149 32.28 -81.62 -0.21
C PHE A 149 31.10 -80.63 -0.14
N VAL A 150 31.25 -79.46 -0.75
CA VAL A 150 30.20 -78.42 -0.90
C VAL A 150 30.00 -78.07 -2.37
N GLN A 151 28.78 -77.67 -2.73
CA GLN A 151 28.45 -77.29 -4.10
C GLN A 151 29.10 -75.93 -4.49
N SER A 152 29.67 -75.82 -5.70
CA SER A 152 30.12 -74.55 -6.29
C SER A 152 28.92 -73.73 -6.81
N SER A 153 29.00 -72.39 -6.82
CA SER A 153 27.87 -71.48 -7.15
C SER A 153 27.20 -71.77 -8.52
N GLY A 154 25.86 -71.68 -8.58
CA GLY A 154 25.04 -71.96 -9.77
C GLY A 154 23.93 -70.91 -10.00
N ALA A 155 23.06 -71.16 -10.99
CA ALA A 155 21.91 -70.30 -11.31
C ALA A 155 21.07 -69.99 -10.04
N GLY A 156 20.69 -68.72 -9.86
CA GLY A 156 20.06 -68.23 -8.63
C GLY A 156 21.04 -67.68 -7.58
N SER A 157 22.32 -67.50 -7.92
CA SER A 157 23.32 -66.90 -7.01
C SER A 157 23.12 -65.40 -6.73
N ALA A 158 22.23 -64.71 -7.44
CA ALA A 158 21.87 -63.31 -7.22
C ALA A 158 20.35 -63.13 -7.30
N THR A 159 19.63 -63.78 -6.38
CA THR A 159 18.21 -63.47 -6.15
C THR A 159 18.03 -62.21 -5.32
N ASP A 160 16.83 -61.64 -5.28
CA ASP A 160 16.46 -60.54 -4.37
C ASP A 160 16.83 -60.85 -2.90
N THR A 161 16.75 -62.13 -2.51
CA THR A 161 17.16 -62.60 -1.17
C THR A 161 18.66 -62.50 -0.94
N VAL A 162 19.49 -62.75 -1.96
CA VAL A 162 20.96 -62.70 -1.86
C VAL A 162 21.48 -61.26 -1.97
N ILE A 163 20.88 -60.43 -2.84
CA ILE A 163 21.28 -59.02 -3.01
C ILE A 163 20.73 -58.10 -1.91
N GLY A 164 19.69 -58.54 -1.20
CA GLY A 164 19.07 -57.85 -0.08
C GLY A 164 18.22 -56.63 -0.45
N SER A 165 17.53 -56.08 0.55
CA SER A 165 16.74 -54.85 0.40
C SER A 165 17.62 -53.63 0.11
N ARG A 166 17.15 -52.74 -0.77
CA ARG A 166 17.82 -51.46 -1.06
C ARG A 166 16.95 -50.28 -0.66
N ALA A 167 17.59 -49.23 -0.12
CA ALA A 167 16.94 -47.96 0.17
C ALA A 167 17.15 -46.98 -0.99
N ILE A 168 16.06 -46.43 -1.53
CA ILE A 168 16.08 -45.39 -2.54
C ILE A 168 16.02 -44.03 -1.85
N SER A 169 17.02 -43.19 -2.06
CA SER A 169 17.07 -41.81 -1.56
C SER A 169 16.74 -40.83 -2.68
N ASP A 170 15.79 -39.93 -2.44
CA ASP A 170 15.41 -38.85 -3.36
C ASP A 170 16.14 -37.54 -3.08
N ALA A 171 17.19 -37.56 -2.26
CA ALA A 171 17.90 -36.37 -1.79
C ALA A 171 18.89 -35.80 -2.82
N THR A 172 19.37 -36.62 -3.76
CA THR A 172 20.46 -36.24 -4.67
C THR A 172 19.96 -36.22 -6.11
N ALA A 173 20.21 -35.11 -6.81
CA ALA A 173 19.90 -34.96 -8.22
C ALA A 173 20.84 -35.81 -9.09
N PRO A 174 20.42 -36.20 -10.31
CA PRO A 174 21.29 -36.87 -11.28
C PRO A 174 22.53 -36.05 -11.63
N THR A 175 23.70 -36.68 -11.63
CA THR A 175 24.97 -36.03 -12.03
C THR A 175 25.58 -36.63 -13.30
N GLY A 176 24.90 -37.58 -13.95
CA GLY A 176 25.29 -38.21 -15.21
C GLY A 176 24.40 -39.41 -15.54
N ASP A 177 24.84 -40.26 -16.49
CA ASP A 177 24.04 -41.39 -16.99
C ASP A 177 24.50 -42.77 -16.47
N SER A 178 25.45 -42.81 -15.53
CA SER A 178 25.99 -44.05 -14.97
C SER A 178 26.10 -44.01 -13.45
N GLY A 179 25.84 -45.14 -12.80
CA GLY A 179 25.87 -45.29 -11.35
C GLY A 179 25.45 -46.69 -10.91
N THR A 180 25.47 -46.95 -9.60
CA THR A 180 24.89 -48.18 -9.05
C THR A 180 23.37 -48.18 -9.23
N VAL A 181 22.73 -49.35 -9.19
CA VAL A 181 21.25 -49.47 -9.26
C VAL A 181 20.55 -48.59 -8.21
N THR A 182 21.10 -48.51 -6.99
CA THR A 182 20.59 -47.64 -5.92
C THR A 182 20.66 -46.17 -6.30
N THR A 183 21.77 -45.74 -6.90
CA THR A 183 22.00 -44.35 -7.32
C THR A 183 21.04 -43.95 -8.44
N LEU A 184 20.92 -44.78 -9.48
CA LEU A 184 20.04 -44.51 -10.62
C LEU A 184 18.57 -44.42 -10.19
N PHE A 185 18.11 -45.32 -9.30
CA PHE A 185 16.76 -45.23 -8.75
C PHE A 185 16.58 -44.04 -7.78
N GLY A 186 17.62 -43.65 -7.05
CA GLY A 186 17.60 -42.44 -6.24
C GLY A 186 17.44 -41.16 -7.08
N TRP A 187 18.18 -41.08 -8.19
CA TRP A 187 18.07 -40.00 -9.16
C TRP A 187 16.69 -39.94 -9.80
N LEU A 188 16.13 -41.09 -10.20
CA LEU A 188 14.77 -41.16 -10.71
C LEU A 188 13.75 -40.69 -9.66
N ALA A 189 13.91 -41.12 -8.40
CA ALA A 189 13.07 -40.67 -7.31
C ALA A 189 13.17 -39.15 -7.06
N ASN A 190 14.37 -38.57 -7.12
CA ASN A 190 14.58 -37.12 -7.02
C ASN A 190 13.86 -36.35 -8.16
N MET A 191 13.89 -36.88 -9.39
CA MET A 191 13.17 -36.29 -10.52
C MET A 191 11.66 -36.37 -10.33
N ILE A 192 11.12 -37.52 -9.90
CA ILE A 192 9.69 -37.67 -9.60
C ILE A 192 9.25 -36.71 -8.49
N LYS A 193 10.05 -36.57 -7.42
CA LYS A 193 9.82 -35.60 -6.35
C LYS A 193 9.76 -34.17 -6.90
N SER A 194 10.70 -33.81 -7.77
CA SER A 194 10.74 -32.49 -8.41
C SER A 194 9.53 -32.23 -9.31
N ILE A 195 9.08 -33.23 -10.07
CA ILE A 195 7.92 -33.14 -10.96
C ILE A 195 6.61 -33.00 -10.17
N THR A 196 6.48 -33.75 -9.08
CA THR A 196 5.26 -33.78 -8.26
C THR A 196 5.19 -32.64 -7.26
N GLY A 197 6.33 -32.00 -6.94
CA GLY A 197 6.44 -30.99 -5.88
C GLY A 197 6.21 -31.54 -4.47
N GLY A 198 6.17 -32.87 -4.32
CA GLY A 198 5.90 -33.53 -3.04
C GLY A 198 7.09 -33.48 -2.08
N ALA A 199 6.83 -33.68 -0.78
CA ALA A 199 7.88 -33.77 0.24
C ALA A 199 8.83 -34.96 -0.02
N THR A 200 8.31 -36.04 -0.61
CA THR A 200 9.06 -37.22 -1.04
C THR A 200 8.56 -37.69 -2.40
N TRP A 201 9.36 -38.50 -3.10
CA TRP A 201 8.95 -39.13 -4.37
C TRP A 201 7.73 -40.06 -4.27
N ARG A 202 7.35 -40.46 -3.04
CA ARG A 202 6.18 -41.31 -2.75
C ARG A 202 4.94 -40.51 -2.38
N THR A 203 5.09 -39.21 -2.13
CA THR A 203 3.97 -38.33 -1.81
C THR A 203 3.15 -38.15 -3.09
N ALA A 204 1.90 -38.62 -3.09
CA ALA A 204 1.01 -38.45 -4.23
C ALA A 204 0.81 -36.95 -4.52
N PRO A 205 0.94 -36.51 -5.79
CA PRO A 205 0.63 -35.13 -6.13
C PRO A 205 -0.87 -34.86 -5.92
N PRO A 206 -1.27 -33.62 -5.58
CA PRO A 206 -2.67 -33.26 -5.34
C PRO A 206 -3.55 -33.34 -6.60
N THR A 207 -2.93 -33.41 -7.79
CA THR A 207 -3.61 -33.58 -9.08
C THR A 207 -2.73 -34.39 -10.02
N THR A 208 -3.32 -34.95 -11.07
CA THR A 208 -2.56 -35.66 -12.12
C THR A 208 -2.01 -34.67 -13.14
N LEU A 209 -0.89 -35.01 -13.79
CA LEU A 209 -0.37 -34.20 -14.91
C LEU A 209 -1.39 -34.09 -16.05
N THR A 210 -2.22 -35.12 -16.27
CA THR A 210 -3.33 -35.10 -17.23
C THR A 210 -4.39 -34.06 -16.85
N SER A 211 -4.78 -34.01 -15.57
CA SER A 211 -5.73 -33.01 -15.07
C SER A 211 -5.15 -31.59 -15.14
N ALA A 212 -3.86 -31.41 -14.81
CA ALA A 212 -3.17 -30.12 -14.94
C ALA A 212 -3.11 -29.65 -16.40
N LYS A 213 -2.77 -30.55 -17.33
CA LYS A 213 -2.80 -30.26 -18.77
C LYS A 213 -4.20 -29.90 -19.24
N SER A 214 -5.22 -30.66 -18.84
CA SER A 214 -6.61 -30.37 -19.18
C SER A 214 -7.07 -29.01 -18.65
N HIS A 215 -6.58 -28.57 -17.50
CA HIS A 215 -6.87 -27.24 -16.95
C HIS A 215 -6.18 -26.13 -17.75
N ILE A 216 -4.92 -26.32 -18.16
CA ILE A 216 -4.15 -25.35 -18.96
C ILE A 216 -4.73 -25.21 -20.37
N ASP A 217 -5.14 -26.32 -20.99
CA ASP A 217 -5.69 -26.33 -22.35
C ASP A 217 -7.16 -25.90 -22.41
N ALA A 218 -7.85 -25.82 -21.26
CA ALA A 218 -9.25 -25.42 -21.23
C ALA A 218 -9.38 -23.98 -21.73
N THR A 219 -10.21 -23.77 -22.75
CA THR A 219 -10.57 -22.43 -23.26
C THR A 219 -11.92 -21.97 -22.75
N THR A 220 -12.64 -22.83 -22.00
CA THR A 220 -13.98 -22.59 -21.45
C THR A 220 -14.09 -23.14 -20.04
N GLY A 221 -14.84 -22.46 -19.16
CA GLY A 221 -15.17 -23.00 -17.83
C GLY A 221 -14.02 -23.05 -16.84
N ILE A 222 -12.85 -22.49 -17.17
CA ILE A 222 -11.73 -22.36 -16.24
C ILE A 222 -12.20 -21.54 -15.04
N HIS A 223 -12.03 -22.07 -13.83
CA HIS A 223 -12.47 -21.41 -12.60
C HIS A 223 -13.96 -21.00 -12.62
N GLY A 224 -14.81 -21.74 -13.34
CA GLY A 224 -16.24 -21.44 -13.46
C GLY A 224 -16.57 -20.23 -14.35
N ALA A 225 -15.63 -19.77 -15.18
CA ALA A 225 -15.87 -18.69 -16.13
C ALA A 225 -16.97 -19.05 -17.14
N THR A 226 -17.82 -18.09 -17.49
CA THR A 226 -18.91 -18.28 -18.45
C THR A 226 -19.08 -17.07 -19.36
N SER A 227 -19.60 -17.32 -20.56
CA SER A 227 -19.94 -16.28 -21.53
C SER A 227 -21.31 -15.64 -21.29
N SER A 228 -22.10 -16.22 -20.37
CA SER A 228 -23.36 -15.65 -19.91
C SER A 228 -23.12 -14.62 -18.82
N ALA A 229 -24.00 -13.63 -18.74
CA ALA A 229 -24.04 -12.68 -17.63
C ALA A 229 -24.50 -13.36 -16.33
N ALA A 230 -23.61 -14.09 -15.66
CA ALA A 230 -23.88 -14.79 -14.41
C ALA A 230 -23.16 -14.13 -13.23
N ALA A 231 -23.89 -13.87 -12.15
CA ALA A 231 -23.33 -13.31 -10.93
C ALA A 231 -22.25 -14.22 -10.34
N SER A 232 -21.22 -13.61 -9.73
CA SER A 232 -20.14 -14.34 -9.04
C SER A 232 -19.35 -15.31 -9.92
N THR A 233 -19.32 -15.08 -11.23
CA THR A 233 -18.51 -15.85 -12.19
C THR A 233 -17.52 -14.95 -12.91
N LEU A 234 -16.39 -15.52 -13.34
CA LEU A 234 -15.44 -14.80 -14.19
C LEU A 234 -16.04 -14.63 -15.60
N ILE A 235 -15.82 -13.47 -16.20
CA ILE A 235 -16.28 -13.16 -17.55
C ILE A 235 -15.44 -13.96 -18.56
N GLN A 236 -16.11 -14.75 -19.39
CA GLN A 236 -15.53 -15.37 -20.57
C GLN A 236 -16.10 -14.73 -21.84
N ARG A 237 -15.30 -14.63 -22.90
CA ARG A 237 -15.81 -14.27 -24.22
C ARG A 237 -16.58 -15.45 -24.83
N ASP A 238 -17.66 -15.16 -25.52
CA ASP A 238 -18.38 -16.14 -26.33
C ASP A 238 -17.57 -16.55 -27.59
N ALA A 239 -18.09 -17.49 -28.38
CA ALA A 239 -17.43 -17.96 -29.61
C ALA A 239 -17.23 -16.86 -30.67
N SER A 240 -17.98 -15.75 -30.59
CA SER A 240 -17.82 -14.56 -31.45
C SER A 240 -16.90 -13.51 -30.82
N GLY A 241 -16.29 -13.80 -29.67
CA GLY A 241 -15.39 -12.90 -28.98
C GLY A 241 -16.09 -11.77 -28.21
N ARG A 242 -17.39 -11.88 -27.92
CA ARG A 242 -18.17 -10.88 -27.17
C ARG A 242 -18.22 -11.26 -25.69
N ALA A 243 -18.22 -10.27 -24.81
CA ALA A 243 -18.42 -10.47 -23.38
C ALA A 243 -19.81 -9.96 -22.97
N GLN A 244 -20.55 -10.74 -22.18
CA GLN A 244 -21.83 -10.33 -21.63
C GLN A 244 -21.68 -10.06 -20.14
N VAL A 245 -22.28 -8.97 -19.67
CA VAL A 245 -22.37 -8.60 -18.25
C VAL A 245 -23.81 -8.34 -17.89
N ALA A 246 -24.15 -8.47 -16.61
CA ALA A 246 -25.48 -8.17 -16.11
C ALA A 246 -25.80 -6.67 -16.26
N ALA A 247 -27.07 -6.29 -16.13
CA ALA A 247 -27.44 -4.89 -16.15
C ALA A 247 -26.73 -4.12 -15.02
N PRO A 248 -26.13 -2.95 -15.32
CA PRO A 248 -25.46 -2.17 -14.30
C PRO A 248 -26.46 -1.74 -13.22
N SER A 249 -26.12 -2.05 -11.97
CA SER A 249 -26.88 -1.73 -10.76
C SER A 249 -26.25 -0.56 -9.98
N ALA A 250 -24.95 -0.32 -10.19
CA ALA A 250 -24.19 0.77 -9.61
C ALA A 250 -23.40 1.52 -10.69
N ALA A 251 -23.01 2.77 -10.40
CA ALA A 251 -22.27 3.61 -11.33
C ALA A 251 -20.86 3.08 -11.68
N ALA A 252 -20.29 2.22 -10.83
CA ALA A 252 -19.00 1.57 -11.06
C ALA A 252 -19.09 0.32 -11.95
N ASP A 253 -20.30 -0.15 -12.27
CA ASP A 253 -20.50 -1.34 -13.09
C ASP A 253 -20.15 -1.07 -14.57
N ILE A 254 -19.74 -2.12 -15.28
CA ILE A 254 -19.49 -2.04 -16.73
C ILE A 254 -20.81 -1.75 -17.45
N ALA A 255 -20.87 -0.66 -18.21
CA ALA A 255 -22.04 -0.32 -18.99
C ALA A 255 -22.29 -1.35 -20.11
N ARG A 256 -23.55 -1.78 -20.27
CA ARG A 256 -23.99 -2.60 -21.40
C ARG A 256 -24.28 -1.71 -22.61
N LYS A 257 -24.16 -2.28 -23.81
CA LYS A 257 -24.42 -1.56 -25.06
C LYS A 257 -25.86 -1.02 -25.12
N ASP A 258 -26.84 -1.81 -24.73
CA ASP A 258 -28.26 -1.41 -24.73
C ASP A 258 -28.55 -0.24 -23.78
N THR A 259 -27.92 -0.23 -22.59
CA THR A 259 -27.99 0.90 -21.65
C THR A 259 -27.44 2.18 -22.29
N VAL A 260 -26.30 2.10 -22.97
CA VAL A 260 -25.69 3.25 -23.66
C VAL A 260 -26.55 3.72 -24.84
N ASP A 261 -27.03 2.79 -25.67
CA ASP A 261 -27.89 3.11 -26.82
C ASP A 261 -29.20 3.78 -26.38
N ALA A 262 -29.81 3.32 -25.27
CA ALA A 262 -31.01 3.92 -24.71
C ALA A 262 -30.79 5.36 -24.20
N ALA A 263 -29.65 5.61 -23.54
CA ALA A 263 -29.27 6.95 -23.09
C ALA A 263 -29.05 7.90 -24.27
N ILE A 264 -28.35 7.44 -25.32
CA ILE A 264 -28.15 8.20 -26.56
C ILE A 264 -29.50 8.50 -27.23
N THR A 265 -30.40 7.52 -27.33
CA THR A 265 -31.73 7.70 -27.91
C THR A 265 -32.55 8.73 -27.14
N THR A 266 -32.50 8.68 -25.81
CA THR A 266 -33.20 9.64 -24.94
C THR A 266 -32.68 11.06 -25.18
N ALA A 267 -31.36 11.25 -25.26
CA ALA A 267 -30.74 12.54 -25.55
C ALA A 267 -31.11 13.06 -26.94
N ALA A 268 -31.13 12.19 -27.95
CA ALA A 268 -31.54 12.55 -29.32
C ALA A 268 -33.01 13.00 -29.39
N ASN A 269 -33.90 12.32 -28.66
CA ASN A 269 -35.32 12.68 -28.58
C ASN A 269 -35.55 14.00 -27.84
N ASP A 270 -34.82 14.27 -26.75
CA ASP A 270 -34.87 15.55 -26.04
C ASP A 270 -34.39 16.70 -26.93
N ALA A 271 -33.26 16.50 -27.63
CA ALA A 271 -32.74 17.48 -28.58
C ALA A 271 -33.76 17.78 -29.70
N THR A 272 -34.39 16.75 -30.26
CA THR A 272 -35.44 16.89 -31.27
C THR A 272 -36.66 17.62 -30.71
N THR A 273 -37.09 17.29 -29.50
CA THR A 273 -38.24 17.92 -28.84
C THR A 273 -37.98 19.41 -28.60
N LYS A 274 -36.80 19.76 -28.10
CA LYS A 274 -36.37 21.16 -27.89
C LYS A 274 -36.27 21.91 -29.22
N ALA A 275 -35.69 21.31 -30.24
CA ALA A 275 -35.61 21.90 -31.58
C ALA A 275 -37.01 22.17 -32.15
N ASN A 276 -37.93 21.21 -32.03
CA ASN A 276 -39.32 21.37 -32.47
C ASN A 276 -40.07 22.43 -31.67
N ALA A 277 -39.84 22.53 -30.35
CA ALA A 277 -40.43 23.57 -29.51
C ALA A 277 -39.93 24.97 -29.91
N VAL A 278 -38.62 25.12 -30.13
CA VAL A 278 -38.02 26.36 -30.64
C VAL A 278 -38.56 26.69 -32.03
N GLN A 279 -38.63 25.72 -32.93
CA GLN A 279 -39.19 25.90 -34.27
C GLN A 279 -40.67 26.28 -34.20
N THR A 280 -41.45 25.69 -33.29
CA THR A 280 -42.87 26.05 -33.08
C THR A 280 -43.01 27.47 -32.56
N ASN A 281 -42.19 27.87 -31.59
CA ASN A 281 -42.15 29.25 -31.09
C ASN A 281 -41.75 30.24 -32.19
N LEU A 282 -40.74 29.90 -32.98
CA LEU A 282 -40.27 30.73 -34.10
C LEU A 282 -41.34 30.83 -35.19
N THR A 283 -41.97 29.71 -35.54
CA THR A 283 -43.07 29.66 -36.51
C THR A 283 -44.29 30.43 -35.98
N THR A 284 -44.59 30.37 -34.69
CA THR A 284 -45.65 31.18 -34.06
C THR A 284 -45.30 32.66 -34.08
N HIS A 285 -44.01 33.01 -33.99
CA HIS A 285 -43.53 34.39 -34.09
C HIS A 285 -43.50 34.90 -35.54
N SER A 286 -43.15 34.05 -36.53
CA SER A 286 -42.95 34.42 -37.93
C SER A 286 -44.17 34.20 -38.84
N ASN A 287 -45.04 33.23 -38.56
CA ASN A 287 -46.32 33.01 -39.25
C ASN A 287 -47.45 33.91 -38.71
N LEU A 288 -47.12 35.02 -38.05
CA LEU A 288 -48.03 36.15 -37.92
C LEU A 288 -48.11 36.83 -39.29
N THR A 289 -48.72 36.13 -40.25
CA THR A 289 -49.05 36.62 -41.59
C THR A 289 -49.86 37.90 -41.44
N ALA A 290 -49.25 39.05 -41.70
CA ALA A 290 -49.86 40.37 -41.89
C ALA A 290 -50.87 40.89 -40.83
N ALA A 291 -51.20 40.15 -39.76
CA ALA A 291 -52.33 40.48 -38.91
C ALA A 291 -51.96 40.84 -37.47
N SER A 292 -50.83 40.40 -36.89
CA SER A 292 -50.65 40.63 -35.45
C SER A 292 -49.31 40.22 -34.83
N ILE A 293 -48.21 40.95 -35.00
CA ILE A 293 -47.09 40.75 -34.05
C ILE A 293 -47.63 41.09 -32.65
N HIS A 294 -47.59 40.13 -31.72
CA HIS A 294 -48.08 40.26 -30.33
C HIS A 294 -49.53 40.74 -30.15
N GLY A 295 -50.47 40.32 -31.00
CA GLY A 295 -51.84 40.80 -30.81
C GLY A 295 -52.01 42.29 -31.19
N SER A 296 -51.18 42.83 -32.09
CA SER A 296 -51.40 44.17 -32.65
C SER A 296 -52.61 44.23 -33.61
N THR A 297 -53.17 45.42 -33.82
CA THR A 297 -54.27 45.67 -34.79
C THR A 297 -54.18 47.09 -35.36
N ASP A 298 -54.80 47.32 -36.52
CA ASP A 298 -54.96 48.61 -37.18
C ASP A 298 -56.23 49.33 -36.70
N ALA A 299 -57.05 48.65 -35.87
CA ALA A 299 -58.23 49.20 -35.24
C ALA A 299 -57.87 49.96 -33.95
N ALA A 300 -58.55 51.09 -33.71
CA ALA A 300 -58.40 51.86 -32.48
C ALA A 300 -59.03 51.10 -31.31
N THR A 301 -58.22 50.42 -30.50
CA THR A 301 -58.67 49.68 -29.31
C THR A 301 -57.79 50.03 -28.11
N ALA A 302 -58.37 50.03 -26.90
CA ALA A 302 -57.70 50.52 -25.69
C ALA A 302 -56.63 49.56 -25.11
N SER A 303 -56.40 48.39 -25.72
CA SER A 303 -55.64 47.30 -25.07
C SER A 303 -54.80 46.44 -26.01
N ARG A 304 -54.53 46.92 -27.23
CA ARG A 304 -53.69 46.21 -28.20
C ARG A 304 -52.64 47.16 -28.76
N LEU A 305 -51.45 46.64 -29.03
CA LEU A 305 -50.39 47.40 -29.71
C LEU A 305 -50.92 47.89 -31.08
N VAL A 306 -50.73 49.18 -31.38
CA VAL A 306 -51.15 49.74 -32.68
C VAL A 306 -50.15 49.33 -33.75
N HIS A 307 -50.60 48.65 -34.80
CA HIS A 307 -49.80 48.50 -36.02
C HIS A 307 -50.25 49.52 -37.08
N ARG A 308 -49.30 49.95 -37.91
CA ARG A 308 -49.61 50.83 -39.04
C ARG A 308 -50.37 50.03 -40.09
N ASP A 309 -51.36 50.64 -40.73
CA ASP A 309 -51.99 50.07 -41.93
C ASP A 309 -50.98 49.99 -43.09
N SER A 310 -51.37 49.36 -44.21
CA SER A 310 -50.53 49.25 -45.42
C SER A 310 -50.13 50.60 -46.03
N SER A 311 -50.73 51.70 -45.57
CA SER A 311 -50.40 53.08 -45.97
C SER A 311 -49.60 53.83 -44.89
N GLY A 312 -49.16 53.16 -43.82
CA GLY A 312 -48.32 53.72 -42.77
C GLY A 312 -49.07 54.51 -41.68
N ARG A 313 -50.41 54.49 -41.67
CA ARG A 313 -51.23 55.28 -40.73
C ARG A 313 -51.56 54.48 -39.47
N ALA A 314 -51.69 55.17 -38.34
CA ALA A 314 -52.11 54.62 -37.06
C ALA A 314 -53.47 55.20 -36.64
N LYS A 315 -54.38 54.38 -36.14
CA LYS A 315 -55.71 54.80 -35.67
C LYS A 315 -55.75 54.81 -34.15
N PHE A 316 -56.29 55.88 -33.56
CA PHE A 316 -56.46 56.06 -32.12
C PHE A 316 -57.90 56.44 -31.80
N ALA A 317 -58.37 56.13 -30.59
CA ALA A 317 -59.63 56.66 -30.09
C ALA A 317 -59.46 58.15 -29.72
N GLY A 318 -60.56 58.89 -29.54
CA GLY A 318 -60.49 60.26 -29.01
C GLY A 318 -59.80 60.27 -27.63
N PRO A 319 -58.94 61.26 -27.35
CA PRO A 319 -58.21 61.33 -26.09
C PRO A 319 -59.17 61.55 -24.91
N LEU A 320 -59.01 60.77 -23.84
CA LEU A 320 -59.75 60.91 -22.57
C LEU A 320 -58.85 61.46 -21.45
N ALA A 321 -57.53 61.26 -21.55
CA ALA A 321 -56.52 61.79 -20.66
C ALA A 321 -55.46 62.60 -21.41
N ASP A 322 -54.75 63.50 -20.71
CA ASP A 322 -53.75 64.41 -21.31
C ASP A 322 -52.55 63.69 -21.95
N SER A 323 -52.31 62.43 -21.58
CA SER A 323 -51.26 61.58 -22.14
C SER A 323 -51.66 60.86 -23.42
N ASP A 324 -52.94 60.91 -23.80
CA ASP A 324 -53.44 60.18 -24.97
C ASP A 324 -53.04 60.88 -26.27
N ALA A 325 -52.85 60.09 -27.33
CA ALA A 325 -52.63 60.63 -28.66
C ALA A 325 -53.91 61.31 -29.18
N ALA A 326 -53.86 62.61 -29.46
CA ALA A 326 -55.02 63.35 -29.96
C ALA A 326 -55.31 62.99 -31.44
N THR A 327 -56.57 62.65 -31.74
CA THR A 327 -57.01 62.49 -33.13
C THR A 327 -57.18 63.85 -33.78
N LYS A 328 -56.98 63.93 -35.11
CA LYS A 328 -57.18 65.18 -35.85
C LYS A 328 -58.58 65.78 -35.61
N GLY A 329 -59.62 64.92 -35.59
CA GLY A 329 -60.99 65.36 -35.35
C GLY A 329 -61.20 66.01 -33.98
N TYR A 330 -60.61 65.43 -32.92
CA TYR A 330 -60.67 66.02 -31.57
C TYR A 330 -60.00 67.40 -31.49
N VAL A 331 -58.85 67.56 -32.17
CA VAL A 331 -58.13 68.84 -32.23
C VAL A 331 -58.90 69.88 -33.03
N ASP A 332 -59.53 69.49 -34.15
CA ASP A 332 -60.31 70.40 -34.99
C ASP A 332 -61.55 70.95 -34.25
N GLU A 333 -62.25 70.12 -33.46
CA GLU A 333 -63.47 70.49 -32.71
C GLU A 333 -63.21 71.36 -31.47
N THR A 334 -61.99 71.38 -30.94
CA THR A 334 -61.59 72.15 -29.74
C THR A 334 -60.84 73.45 -30.09
N SER A 335 -60.72 73.79 -31.38
CA SER A 335 -59.98 74.95 -31.84
C SER A 335 -60.66 76.29 -31.50
N MET A 336 -59.86 77.31 -31.14
CA MET A 336 -60.35 78.66 -30.89
C MET A 336 -61.00 79.25 -32.16
N PRO A 337 -62.13 79.97 -32.03
CA PRO A 337 -62.71 80.72 -33.14
C PRO A 337 -61.70 81.71 -33.69
N THR A 338 -61.81 82.00 -34.97
CA THR A 338 -61.00 83.04 -35.62
C THR A 338 -61.20 84.39 -34.91
N PRO A 339 -60.11 85.16 -34.67
CA PRO A 339 -60.19 86.43 -33.97
C PRO A 339 -61.22 87.38 -34.58
N VAL A 340 -61.86 88.17 -33.73
CA VAL A 340 -62.70 89.28 -34.18
C VAL A 340 -61.85 90.53 -34.31
N ARG A 341 -62.22 91.39 -35.25
CA ARG A 341 -61.56 92.67 -35.46
C ARG A 341 -61.81 93.60 -34.28
N VAL A 342 -63.06 93.76 -33.85
CA VAL A 342 -63.43 94.60 -32.69
C VAL A 342 -64.50 93.96 -31.82
N ALA A 343 -64.66 94.47 -30.59
CA ALA A 343 -65.75 94.09 -29.69
C ALA A 343 -66.60 95.29 -29.30
N THR A 344 -67.91 95.09 -29.20
CA THR A 344 -68.86 96.15 -28.86
C THR A 344 -68.61 96.70 -27.46
N THR A 345 -68.61 98.03 -27.33
CA THR A 345 -68.58 98.77 -26.05
C THR A 345 -69.97 99.21 -25.60
N ALA A 346 -70.97 99.19 -26.49
CA ALA A 346 -72.38 99.49 -26.22
C ALA A 346 -73.30 98.66 -27.13
N ASN A 347 -74.63 98.82 -26.97
CA ASN A 347 -75.63 98.20 -27.86
C ASN A 347 -75.55 98.81 -29.27
N ILE A 348 -75.63 97.98 -30.32
CA ILE A 348 -75.51 98.39 -31.72
C ILE A 348 -76.68 97.87 -32.57
N THR A 349 -76.81 98.40 -33.79
CA THR A 349 -77.70 97.83 -34.83
C THR A 349 -76.94 96.73 -35.57
N LEU A 350 -77.52 95.55 -35.75
CA LEU A 350 -76.87 94.43 -36.45
C LEU A 350 -77.07 94.48 -37.97
N SER A 351 -76.81 95.63 -38.59
CA SER A 351 -76.87 95.84 -40.04
C SER A 351 -76.05 97.06 -40.46
N GLY A 352 -75.58 97.08 -41.71
CA GLY A 352 -74.80 98.19 -42.25
C GLY A 352 -73.38 98.28 -41.69
N THR A 353 -72.50 99.00 -42.38
CA THR A 353 -71.14 99.29 -41.90
C THR A 353 -71.17 100.40 -40.84
N GLN A 354 -70.39 100.26 -39.77
CA GLN A 354 -70.46 101.11 -38.57
C GLN A 354 -69.06 101.36 -37.99
N THR A 355 -68.94 102.29 -37.04
CA THR A 355 -67.72 102.46 -36.23
C THR A 355 -67.96 101.87 -34.85
N ILE A 356 -67.14 100.89 -34.45
CA ILE A 356 -67.25 100.18 -33.18
C ILE A 356 -65.91 100.24 -32.47
N ASP A 357 -65.91 100.63 -31.19
CA ASP A 357 -64.71 100.77 -30.36
C ASP A 357 -63.61 101.64 -31.00
N GLY A 358 -64.03 102.70 -31.70
CA GLY A 358 -63.14 103.64 -32.39
C GLY A 358 -62.66 103.18 -33.78
N ILE A 359 -63.08 102.00 -34.26
CA ILE A 359 -62.64 101.43 -35.54
C ILE A 359 -63.82 101.30 -36.51
N ALA A 360 -63.67 101.81 -37.74
CA ALA A 360 -64.66 101.63 -38.80
C ALA A 360 -64.61 100.19 -39.34
N VAL A 361 -65.72 99.45 -39.19
CA VAL A 361 -65.86 98.08 -39.68
C VAL A 361 -66.58 98.05 -41.02
N VAL A 362 -66.05 97.26 -41.96
CA VAL A 362 -66.56 97.12 -43.33
C VAL A 362 -67.13 95.72 -43.58
N ALA A 363 -67.87 95.53 -44.68
CA ALA A 363 -68.44 94.23 -45.02
C ALA A 363 -67.35 93.14 -45.09
N GLY A 364 -67.57 92.02 -44.39
CA GLY A 364 -66.60 90.93 -44.23
C GLY A 364 -65.84 90.95 -42.89
N ASP A 365 -65.77 92.08 -42.20
CA ASP A 365 -65.12 92.17 -40.88
C ASP A 365 -65.87 91.33 -39.84
N ARG A 366 -65.15 90.88 -38.81
CA ARG A 366 -65.71 90.10 -37.71
C ARG A 366 -65.80 90.94 -36.45
N VAL A 367 -66.94 90.89 -35.77
CA VAL A 367 -67.19 91.69 -34.56
C VAL A 367 -67.70 90.79 -33.43
N LEU A 368 -67.09 90.88 -32.25
CA LEU A 368 -67.69 90.33 -31.03
C LEU A 368 -68.75 91.30 -30.52
N VAL A 369 -70.00 90.90 -30.69
CA VAL A 369 -71.16 91.59 -30.16
C VAL A 369 -71.42 91.03 -28.76
N LYS A 370 -71.04 91.77 -27.72
CA LYS A 370 -71.17 91.34 -26.31
C LYS A 370 -72.07 92.24 -25.46
N ASN A 371 -72.48 93.39 -26.01
CA ASN A 371 -73.20 94.43 -25.28
C ASN A 371 -74.60 94.71 -25.85
N GLN A 372 -75.27 93.74 -26.47
CA GLN A 372 -76.67 93.89 -26.85
C GLN A 372 -77.57 93.90 -25.63
N THR A 373 -78.65 94.69 -25.72
CA THR A 373 -79.75 94.71 -24.76
C THR A 373 -80.49 93.37 -24.71
N THR A 374 -80.69 92.73 -25.86
CA THR A 374 -81.19 91.36 -25.93
C THR A 374 -80.01 90.38 -25.94
N GLY A 375 -79.71 89.76 -24.80
CA GLY A 375 -78.52 88.92 -24.64
C GLY A 375 -78.40 87.73 -25.61
N SER A 376 -79.51 87.23 -26.18
CA SER A 376 -79.45 86.16 -27.19
C SER A 376 -78.97 86.65 -28.57
N GLN A 377 -78.84 87.96 -28.77
CA GLN A 377 -78.21 88.59 -29.94
C GLN A 377 -76.70 88.82 -29.75
N ASN A 378 -76.16 88.57 -28.56
CA ASN A 378 -74.70 88.57 -28.38
C ASN A 378 -74.07 87.37 -29.10
N GLY A 379 -72.81 87.51 -29.49
CA GLY A 379 -71.96 86.49 -30.10
C GLY A 379 -71.06 87.10 -31.17
N ILE A 380 -70.53 86.26 -32.05
CA ILE A 380 -69.60 86.71 -33.08
C ILE A 380 -70.34 86.87 -34.40
N TYR A 381 -70.21 88.03 -35.03
CA TYR A 381 -70.92 88.40 -36.24
C TYR A 381 -69.95 88.76 -37.37
N THR A 382 -70.37 88.52 -38.61
CA THR A 382 -69.73 89.02 -39.82
C THR A 382 -70.51 90.24 -40.32
N VAL A 383 -69.80 91.34 -40.51
CA VAL A 383 -70.35 92.63 -40.93
C VAL A 383 -70.83 92.56 -42.38
N ALA A 384 -71.97 93.16 -42.66
CA ALA A 384 -72.54 93.28 -44.00
C ALA A 384 -73.22 94.65 -44.19
N SER A 385 -73.44 95.06 -45.44
CA SER A 385 -74.24 96.25 -45.76
C SER A 385 -75.73 96.04 -45.43
N ALA A 386 -76.21 94.80 -45.56
CA ALA A 386 -77.52 94.35 -45.09
C ALA A 386 -77.46 93.88 -43.62
N ALA A 387 -78.40 93.04 -43.20
CA ALA A 387 -78.36 92.41 -41.87
C ALA A 387 -77.09 91.58 -41.68
N TRP A 388 -76.45 91.70 -40.52
CA TRP A 388 -75.27 90.92 -40.16
C TRP A 388 -75.68 89.49 -39.81
N THR A 389 -74.83 88.53 -40.17
CA THR A 389 -75.01 87.12 -39.82
C THR A 389 -74.03 86.71 -38.74
N ARG A 390 -74.35 85.69 -37.94
CA ARG A 390 -73.37 85.07 -37.06
C ARG A 390 -72.22 84.48 -37.89
N ALA A 391 -71.03 84.53 -37.33
CA ALA A 391 -69.84 83.99 -37.95
C ALA A 391 -69.89 82.45 -38.03
N ASN A 392 -69.37 81.87 -39.13
CA ASN A 392 -69.43 80.42 -39.40
C ASN A 392 -68.79 79.54 -38.31
N ASP A 393 -67.82 80.03 -37.57
CA ASP A 393 -67.19 79.33 -36.45
C ASP A 393 -67.91 79.55 -35.10
N ALA A 394 -69.03 80.27 -35.09
CA ALA A 394 -69.81 80.62 -33.91
C ALA A 394 -71.33 80.75 -34.20
N ASP A 395 -71.82 80.04 -35.21
CA ASP A 395 -73.20 80.12 -35.73
C ASP A 395 -74.15 79.02 -35.24
N THR A 396 -73.61 77.99 -34.59
CA THR A 396 -74.36 76.81 -34.13
C THR A 396 -74.12 76.54 -32.64
N ALA A 397 -75.10 75.90 -31.99
CA ALA A 397 -75.02 75.51 -30.59
C ALA A 397 -73.82 74.60 -30.26
N ALA A 398 -73.37 73.79 -31.23
CA ALA A 398 -72.22 72.92 -31.05
C ALA A 398 -70.89 73.70 -30.92
N LYS A 399 -70.77 74.84 -31.61
CA LYS A 399 -69.54 75.67 -31.63
C LYS A 399 -69.50 76.68 -30.48
N LEU A 400 -70.66 77.04 -29.92
CA LEU A 400 -70.79 77.94 -28.77
C LEU A 400 -70.77 77.16 -27.45
N LYS A 401 -69.58 76.84 -26.95
CA LYS A 401 -69.40 76.14 -25.66
C LYS A 401 -69.08 77.13 -24.54
N SER A 402 -69.61 76.88 -23.35
CA SER A 402 -69.18 77.57 -22.12
C SER A 402 -67.65 77.45 -21.98
N GLY A 403 -66.96 78.56 -21.73
CA GLY A 403 -65.51 78.65 -21.66
C GLY A 403 -64.81 78.97 -22.99
N MET A 404 -65.53 78.96 -24.13
CA MET A 404 -64.99 79.38 -25.43
C MET A 404 -64.42 80.79 -25.33
N LEU A 405 -63.11 80.95 -25.60
CA LEU A 405 -62.48 82.27 -25.67
C LEU A 405 -62.51 82.79 -27.11
N VAL A 406 -62.71 84.09 -27.25
CA VAL A 406 -62.50 84.81 -28.51
C VAL A 406 -61.57 85.98 -28.24
N ARG A 407 -60.59 86.15 -29.12
CA ARG A 407 -59.62 87.24 -29.05
C ARG A 407 -60.09 88.42 -29.89
N VAL A 408 -59.93 89.62 -29.35
CA VAL A 408 -60.24 90.88 -30.01
C VAL A 408 -58.94 91.51 -30.50
N ALA A 409 -58.83 91.77 -31.80
CA ALA A 409 -57.59 92.23 -32.42
C ALA A 409 -57.35 93.74 -32.25
N GLU A 410 -58.37 94.55 -32.51
CA GLU A 410 -58.33 96.02 -32.55
C GLU A 410 -59.41 96.62 -31.64
N GLY A 411 -59.34 97.94 -31.43
CA GLY A 411 -60.30 98.70 -30.62
C GLY A 411 -59.61 99.46 -29.47
N MET A 412 -60.16 100.61 -29.09
CA MET A 412 -59.58 101.46 -28.05
C MET A 412 -59.77 100.89 -26.63
N ALA A 413 -60.93 100.31 -26.33
CA ALA A 413 -61.25 99.78 -25.00
C ALA A 413 -61.06 98.26 -24.89
N ASN A 414 -61.38 97.51 -25.94
CA ASN A 414 -61.35 96.05 -25.92
C ASN A 414 -60.25 95.45 -26.80
N GLY A 415 -59.41 96.26 -27.47
CA GLY A 415 -58.29 95.76 -28.26
C GLY A 415 -57.35 94.89 -27.42
N THR A 416 -56.83 93.81 -28.02
CA THR A 416 -55.93 92.81 -27.39
C THR A 416 -56.50 91.99 -26.24
N THR A 417 -57.77 92.17 -25.87
CA THR A 417 -58.42 91.40 -24.81
C THR A 417 -58.89 90.03 -25.29
N SER A 418 -59.10 89.11 -24.33
CA SER A 418 -59.74 87.81 -24.57
C SER A 418 -61.00 87.70 -23.72
N TRP A 419 -62.08 87.26 -24.36
CA TRP A 419 -63.41 87.15 -23.76
C TRP A 419 -63.87 85.70 -23.81
N GLY A 420 -64.20 85.15 -22.64
CA GLY A 420 -64.79 83.84 -22.49
C GLY A 420 -66.30 83.90 -22.47
N LEU A 421 -66.96 83.06 -23.26
CA LEU A 421 -68.39 82.80 -23.13
C LEU A 421 -68.65 82.11 -21.79
N THR A 422 -69.28 82.78 -20.83
CA THR A 422 -69.55 82.24 -19.49
C THR A 422 -70.95 81.71 -19.31
N THR A 423 -71.79 81.77 -20.34
CA THR A 423 -73.09 81.12 -20.34
C THR A 423 -72.91 79.62 -20.14
N THR A 424 -73.33 79.13 -18.98
CA THR A 424 -73.33 77.71 -18.63
C THR A 424 -74.60 77.00 -19.11
N GLY A 425 -74.53 75.68 -19.24
CA GLY A 425 -75.67 74.86 -19.69
C GLY A 425 -75.81 74.78 -21.22
N THR A 426 -76.93 74.20 -21.66
CA THR A 426 -77.22 73.97 -23.09
C THR A 426 -77.55 75.30 -23.78
N ILE A 427 -76.73 75.70 -24.74
CA ILE A 427 -76.93 76.92 -25.53
C ILE A 427 -77.76 76.62 -26.77
N THR A 428 -78.87 77.34 -26.96
CA THR A 428 -79.66 77.33 -28.20
C THR A 428 -79.52 78.70 -28.88
N VAL A 429 -79.08 78.70 -30.14
CA VAL A 429 -78.81 79.95 -30.89
C VAL A 429 -80.11 80.71 -31.12
N GLY A 430 -80.09 82.01 -30.83
CA GLY A 430 -81.24 82.91 -31.00
C GLY A 430 -82.18 82.96 -29.79
N THR A 431 -82.10 82.02 -28.85
CA THR A 431 -82.96 81.98 -27.65
C THR A 431 -82.17 82.12 -26.35
N THR A 432 -81.06 81.41 -26.18
CA THR A 432 -80.22 81.51 -24.97
C THR A 432 -79.43 82.81 -24.97
N ALA A 433 -79.44 83.55 -23.85
CA ALA A 433 -78.61 84.73 -23.69
C ALA A 433 -77.12 84.35 -23.62
N LEU A 434 -76.29 84.99 -24.45
CA LEU A 434 -74.84 84.77 -24.47
C LEU A 434 -74.12 85.86 -23.67
N THR A 435 -73.47 85.45 -22.59
CA THR A 435 -72.72 86.32 -21.68
C THR A 435 -71.23 86.09 -21.86
N PHE A 436 -70.48 87.15 -22.10
CA PHE A 436 -69.03 87.08 -22.23
C PHE A 436 -68.35 87.81 -21.07
N SER A 437 -67.36 87.19 -20.42
CA SER A 437 -66.50 87.83 -19.40
C SER A 437 -65.03 87.78 -19.81
N GLN A 438 -64.21 88.66 -19.24
CA GLN A 438 -62.75 88.59 -19.43
C GLN A 438 -62.16 87.43 -18.59
N ALA A 439 -61.09 86.77 -19.04
CA ALA A 439 -60.50 85.58 -18.39
C ALA A 439 -59.13 85.86 -17.69
N GLY A 440 -58.91 85.41 -16.42
CA GLY A 440 -57.57 85.25 -15.77
C GLY A 440 -57.24 85.81 -14.34
N ALA A 441 -57.92 85.46 -13.23
CA ALA A 441 -57.47 85.80 -11.84
C ALA A 441 -57.79 84.70 -10.77
N PRO A 442 -56.85 84.22 -9.89
CA PRO A 442 -57.10 83.10 -8.94
C PRO A 442 -57.37 83.46 -7.44
N PRO A 443 -57.96 82.53 -6.63
CA PRO A 443 -58.50 82.76 -5.27
C PRO A 443 -57.83 81.95 -4.12
N ASP A 444 -57.47 82.62 -3.01
CA ASP A 444 -57.02 82.12 -1.68
C ASP A 444 -55.57 81.56 -1.52
N GLY A 445 -54.89 81.88 -0.41
CA GLY A 445 -53.41 81.80 -0.26
C GLY A 445 -52.89 81.24 1.08
N THR A 446 -53.40 80.10 1.57
CA THR A 446 -52.98 79.52 2.87
C THR A 446 -52.26 78.16 2.79
N THR A 447 -52.50 77.35 1.76
CA THR A 447 -51.92 75.98 1.62
C THR A 447 -50.95 75.86 0.46
N LEU A 448 -51.15 76.66 -0.57
CA LEU A 448 -50.39 76.68 -1.81
C LEU A 448 -49.94 78.11 -2.08
N GLU A 449 -48.67 78.27 -2.46
CA GLU A 449 -48.14 79.54 -2.94
C GLU A 449 -47.67 79.41 -4.39
N PHE A 450 -47.85 80.48 -5.16
CA PHE A 450 -47.19 80.62 -6.46
C PHE A 450 -45.80 81.20 -6.23
N SER A 451 -44.76 80.41 -6.52
CA SER A 451 -43.39 80.88 -6.64
C SER A 451 -43.00 80.82 -8.12
N GLY A 452 -43.18 81.94 -8.82
CA GLY A 452 -42.97 82.05 -10.26
C GLY A 452 -43.96 81.18 -11.05
N LYS A 453 -43.47 80.20 -11.81
CA LYS A 453 -44.27 79.28 -12.64
C LYS A 453 -44.68 77.98 -11.91
N THR A 454 -44.43 77.87 -10.61
CA THR A 454 -44.66 76.63 -9.84
C THR A 454 -45.54 76.87 -8.63
N ILE A 455 -46.46 75.93 -8.39
CA ILE A 455 -47.28 75.82 -7.17
C ILE A 455 -46.55 74.86 -6.22
N ARG A 456 -46.31 75.26 -4.96
CA ARG A 456 -45.65 74.40 -3.94
C ARG A 456 -46.41 74.42 -2.62
N ILE A 457 -46.19 73.36 -1.81
CA ILE A 457 -46.64 73.28 -0.41
C ILE A 457 -45.65 74.07 0.46
N LYS A 458 -46.16 74.91 1.35
CA LYS A 458 -45.35 75.76 2.24
C LYS A 458 -44.59 74.92 3.29
N ASP A 459 -43.38 75.35 3.64
CA ASP A 459 -42.53 74.69 4.65
C ASP A 459 -43.22 74.69 6.03
N GLY A 460 -43.24 73.55 6.72
CA GLY A 460 -44.05 73.32 7.93
C GLY A 460 -45.56 73.11 7.69
N GLY A 461 -46.01 73.02 6.43
CA GLY A 461 -47.42 72.83 6.07
C GLY A 461 -48.00 71.48 6.52
N ILE A 462 -47.16 70.45 6.70
CA ILE A 462 -47.53 69.10 7.16
C ILE A 462 -46.68 68.74 8.40
N THR A 463 -47.31 68.33 9.51
CA THR A 463 -46.67 67.92 10.78
C THR A 463 -47.14 66.53 11.22
N ASP A 464 -46.44 65.85 12.13
CA ASP A 464 -46.84 64.51 12.62
C ASP A 464 -48.24 64.51 13.26
N ALA A 465 -48.66 65.62 13.88
CA ALA A 465 -50.03 65.80 14.38
C ALA A 465 -51.09 65.85 13.25
N LYS A 466 -50.71 66.33 12.06
CA LYS A 466 -51.55 66.31 10.86
C LYS A 466 -51.50 64.96 10.11
N ILE A 467 -50.47 64.14 10.34
CA ILE A 467 -50.32 62.80 9.75
C ILE A 467 -50.97 61.70 10.65
N GLY A 468 -51.03 61.92 11.97
CA GLY A 468 -51.70 61.06 12.96
C GLY A 468 -50.90 59.83 13.43
N ASN A 469 -51.36 59.18 14.52
CA ASN A 469 -50.77 57.93 15.04
C ASN A 469 -50.96 56.78 14.04
N ARG A 470 -49.95 55.91 13.93
CA ARG A 470 -49.99 54.72 13.06
C ARG A 470 -49.81 53.45 13.88
N THR A 471 -50.64 52.45 13.59
CA THR A 471 -50.57 51.13 14.21
C THR A 471 -49.78 50.17 13.32
N ILE A 472 -48.81 49.47 13.90
CA ILE A 472 -48.14 48.33 13.26
C ILE A 472 -49.04 47.11 13.50
N ASN A 473 -49.78 46.69 12.47
CA ASN A 473 -50.57 45.47 12.51
C ASN A 473 -49.73 44.32 11.97
N ASP A 474 -49.02 43.64 12.86
CA ASP A 474 -48.18 42.51 12.49
C ASP A 474 -48.96 41.33 11.89
N ALA A 475 -50.30 41.29 11.94
CA ALA A 475 -51.11 40.29 11.24
C ALA A 475 -51.18 40.49 9.72
N ILE A 476 -50.71 41.63 9.19
CA ILE A 476 -50.65 41.89 7.75
C ILE A 476 -49.57 41.01 7.11
N ALA A 477 -49.96 40.17 6.14
CA ALA A 477 -49.06 39.27 5.45
C ALA A 477 -47.97 39.99 4.64
N VAL A 478 -46.77 39.39 4.62
CA VAL A 478 -45.62 39.88 3.84
C VAL A 478 -45.88 39.61 2.36
N GLY A 479 -46.35 40.63 1.63
CA GLY A 479 -46.54 40.55 0.18
C GLY A 479 -45.21 40.54 -0.60
N THR A 480 -45.27 40.26 -1.90
CA THR A 480 -44.10 40.10 -2.78
C THR A 480 -43.61 41.40 -3.44
N THR A 481 -44.08 42.57 -3.00
CA THR A 481 -43.73 43.87 -3.58
C THR A 481 -43.09 44.78 -2.54
N ASP A 482 -42.01 45.47 -2.95
CA ASP A 482 -41.25 46.42 -2.12
C ASP A 482 -41.93 47.79 -1.96
N THR A 483 -43.10 47.97 -2.56
CA THR A 483 -43.87 49.22 -2.52
C THR A 483 -45.21 49.02 -1.79
N ASP A 484 -45.45 49.84 -0.77
CA ASP A 484 -46.72 49.94 -0.05
C ASP A 484 -46.78 51.29 0.70
N THR A 485 -47.90 51.57 1.36
CA THR A 485 -47.98 52.65 2.33
C THR A 485 -47.00 52.40 3.48
N VAL A 486 -46.41 53.49 4.01
CA VAL A 486 -45.44 53.42 5.10
C VAL A 486 -45.95 52.61 6.30
N THR A 487 -47.24 52.69 6.62
CA THR A 487 -47.86 51.90 7.71
C THR A 487 -47.85 50.40 7.40
N ASN A 488 -48.18 50.00 6.18
CA ASN A 488 -48.16 48.61 5.76
C ASN A 488 -46.74 48.06 5.65
N LEU A 489 -45.77 48.87 5.20
CA LEU A 489 -44.36 48.47 5.18
C LEU A 489 -43.86 48.16 6.60
N PHE A 490 -44.12 49.03 7.58
CA PHE A 490 -43.77 48.76 8.97
C PHE A 490 -44.57 47.59 9.58
N SER A 491 -45.83 47.43 9.20
CA SER A 491 -46.67 46.27 9.60
C SER A 491 -46.13 44.94 9.07
N LYS A 492 -45.66 44.91 7.82
CA LYS A 492 -45.00 43.74 7.22
C LYS A 492 -43.67 43.42 7.90
N ILE A 493 -42.87 44.43 8.24
CA ILE A 493 -41.65 44.24 9.05
C ILE A 493 -42.01 43.64 10.42
N GLY A 494 -43.06 44.13 11.08
CA GLY A 494 -43.59 43.53 12.32
C GLY A 494 -44.01 42.07 12.13
N ALA A 495 -44.70 41.74 11.03
CA ALA A 495 -45.07 40.38 10.70
C ALA A 495 -43.86 39.44 10.50
N MET A 496 -42.81 39.94 9.83
CA MET A 496 -41.55 39.20 9.66
C MET A 496 -40.86 38.94 11.00
N ILE A 497 -40.80 39.94 11.88
CA ILE A 497 -40.20 39.80 13.21
C ILE A 497 -40.97 38.77 14.04
N ARG A 498 -42.31 38.82 14.04
CA ARG A 498 -43.15 37.83 14.73
C ARG A 498 -42.95 36.42 14.18
N ALA A 499 -42.87 36.27 12.86
CA ALA A 499 -42.62 34.98 12.21
C ALA A 499 -41.24 34.40 12.56
N VAL A 500 -40.21 35.25 12.65
CA VAL A 500 -38.84 34.85 13.03
C VAL A 500 -38.75 34.48 14.52
N THR A 501 -39.46 35.19 15.40
CA THR A 501 -39.39 34.95 16.86
C THR A 501 -40.35 33.85 17.35
N GLY A 502 -41.38 33.50 16.58
CA GLY A 502 -42.41 32.54 16.96
C GLY A 502 -43.32 33.01 18.10
N LYS A 503 -43.32 34.31 18.42
CA LYS A 503 -44.14 34.92 19.47
C LYS A 503 -45.52 35.31 18.93
N ALA A 504 -46.45 35.59 19.86
CA ALA A 504 -47.81 36.00 19.50
C ALA A 504 -47.86 37.41 18.89
N ASP A 505 -46.86 38.25 19.16
CA ASP A 505 -46.74 39.62 18.66
C ASP A 505 -45.28 39.97 18.31
N TRP A 506 -45.08 41.08 17.60
CA TRP A 506 -43.77 41.53 17.13
C TRP A 506 -42.86 42.16 18.20
N HIS A 507 -43.41 42.57 19.35
CA HIS A 507 -42.70 43.35 20.38
C HIS A 507 -42.39 42.57 21.66
N THR A 508 -42.94 41.36 21.83
CA THR A 508 -42.59 40.47 22.94
C THR A 508 -41.23 39.84 22.68
N ALA A 509 -40.30 40.03 23.63
CA ALA A 509 -38.94 39.51 23.49
C ALA A 509 -38.92 37.95 23.40
N PRO A 510 -38.09 37.37 22.51
CA PRO A 510 -37.87 35.92 22.46
C PRO A 510 -37.16 35.42 23.73
N ALA A 511 -37.40 34.17 24.12
CA ALA A 511 -36.86 33.59 25.37
C ALA A 511 -35.33 33.38 25.33
N ILE A 512 -34.75 33.30 24.14
CA ILE A 512 -33.32 33.17 23.88
C ILE A 512 -32.95 34.03 22.66
N SER A 513 -31.72 34.53 22.60
CA SER A 513 -31.27 35.36 21.48
C SER A 513 -31.00 34.52 20.22
N LEU A 514 -31.10 35.15 19.05
CA LEU A 514 -30.77 34.52 17.75
C LEU A 514 -29.29 34.07 17.72
N GLU A 515 -28.42 34.76 18.44
CA GLU A 515 -27.01 34.40 18.64
C GLU A 515 -26.85 33.09 19.44
N THR A 516 -27.71 32.85 20.43
CA THR A 516 -27.76 31.59 21.19
C THR A 516 -28.28 30.43 20.32
N VAL A 517 -29.25 30.68 19.45
CA VAL A 517 -29.73 29.70 18.46
C VAL A 517 -28.64 29.38 17.44
N ASN A 518 -27.92 30.39 16.95
CA ASN A 518 -26.83 30.20 15.98
C ASN A 518 -25.65 29.43 16.60
N SER A 519 -25.37 29.63 17.90
CA SER A 519 -24.43 28.81 18.66
C SER A 519 -24.87 27.33 18.72
N ARG A 520 -26.16 27.06 18.97
CA ARG A 520 -26.71 25.69 18.97
C ARG A 520 -26.75 25.05 17.56
N LEU A 521 -27.03 25.84 16.52
CA LEU A 521 -27.02 25.37 15.13
C LEU A 521 -25.59 25.09 14.64
N ASN A 522 -24.62 25.91 15.01
CA ASN A 522 -23.20 25.66 14.74
C ASN A 522 -22.66 24.44 15.52
N GLN A 523 -23.30 24.08 16.64
CA GLN A 523 -23.05 22.82 17.34
C GLN A 523 -23.68 21.62 16.61
N ALA A 524 -24.84 21.80 15.96
CA ALA A 524 -25.51 20.78 15.12
C ALA A 524 -24.88 20.60 13.72
N VAL A 525 -24.24 21.63 13.15
CA VAL A 525 -23.54 21.57 11.84
C VAL A 525 -22.21 20.78 11.92
N ASN A 526 -21.72 20.44 13.11
CA ASN A 526 -20.58 19.53 13.31
C ASN A 526 -21.00 18.07 13.60
N THR A 527 -22.29 17.77 13.45
CA THR A 527 -22.86 16.42 13.40
C THR A 527 -23.75 16.34 12.16
N THR A 528 -23.22 15.81 11.05
CA THR A 528 -23.96 15.76 9.78
C THR A 528 -25.18 14.85 9.87
N SER A 529 -26.34 15.41 10.19
CA SER A 529 -27.41 15.59 9.20
C SER A 529 -28.51 16.47 9.79
N SER A 530 -28.99 17.41 8.97
CA SER A 530 -30.31 18.01 9.20
C SER A 530 -31.34 16.86 9.32
N PRO A 531 -32.15 16.82 10.38
CA PRO A 531 -33.11 15.76 10.55
C PRO A 531 -34.21 15.90 9.50
N THR A 532 -34.44 14.85 8.72
CA THR A 532 -35.81 14.54 8.32
C THR A 532 -36.37 13.61 9.41
N PHE A 533 -37.66 13.74 9.72
CA PHE A 533 -38.23 13.30 10.99
C PHE A 533 -38.17 11.78 11.27
N GLU A 534 -37.69 10.93 10.34
CA GLU A 534 -37.77 9.46 10.49
C GLU A 534 -36.52 8.61 10.08
N ASP A 535 -35.47 9.11 9.41
CA ASP A 535 -34.44 8.21 8.80
C ASP A 535 -33.02 8.25 9.42
N ILE A 536 -32.92 7.72 10.65
CA ILE A 536 -31.68 7.21 11.27
C ILE A 536 -31.32 5.86 10.64
N ASN A 537 -30.81 5.77 9.40
CA ASN A 537 -30.15 4.54 8.92
C ASN A 537 -29.36 4.63 7.59
N VAL A 538 -28.21 5.31 7.49
CA VAL A 538 -27.18 4.92 6.49
C VAL A 538 -25.77 5.09 7.05
N VAL A 539 -25.02 4.00 6.90
CA VAL A 539 -23.67 3.72 7.38
C VAL A 539 -22.59 4.47 6.58
N THR A 540 -21.45 4.71 7.26
CA THR A 540 -20.10 5.06 6.76
C THR A 540 -19.79 6.50 6.30
N VAL A 541 -19.77 7.43 7.26
CA VAL A 541 -18.70 8.45 7.33
C VAL A 541 -17.87 8.11 8.58
N PRO A 542 -16.53 8.12 8.54
CA PRO A 542 -15.72 7.88 9.74
C PRO A 542 -16.13 8.87 10.82
N LYS A 543 -16.76 8.37 11.88
CA LYS A 543 -17.06 9.14 13.07
C LYS A 543 -15.75 9.74 13.57
N ARG A 544 -15.77 10.98 14.05
CA ARG A 544 -14.61 11.65 14.64
C ARG A 544 -14.86 11.93 16.11
N THR A 545 -13.82 11.92 16.95
CA THR A 545 -13.96 12.44 18.31
C THR A 545 -14.26 13.94 18.24
N THR A 546 -15.21 14.41 19.07
CA THR A 546 -15.57 15.82 19.17
C THR A 546 -14.93 16.50 20.39
N ASP A 547 -14.68 15.74 21.45
CA ASP A 547 -14.03 16.16 22.69
C ASP A 547 -13.11 15.06 23.23
N ALA A 548 -12.29 15.40 24.21
CA ALA A 548 -11.51 14.42 24.97
C ALA A 548 -12.42 13.65 25.94
N PHE A 549 -12.17 12.35 26.13
CA PHE A 549 -12.95 11.52 27.05
C PHE A 549 -12.15 10.33 27.55
N THR A 550 -12.65 9.72 28.63
CA THR A 550 -12.07 8.52 29.26
C THR A 550 -12.99 7.32 29.07
N ILE A 551 -12.41 6.18 28.66
CA ILE A 551 -13.04 4.87 28.67
C ILE A 551 -12.43 4.07 29.83
N TRP A 552 -13.27 3.59 30.73
CA TRP A 552 -12.89 2.74 31.86
C TRP A 552 -12.94 1.27 31.46
N VAL A 553 -11.88 0.52 31.78
CA VAL A 553 -11.74 -0.92 31.55
C VAL A 553 -11.52 -1.63 32.88
N ARG A 554 -12.32 -2.66 33.16
CA ARG A 554 -12.26 -3.42 34.43
C ARG A 554 -12.54 -4.92 34.22
N PRO A 555 -12.00 -5.82 35.07
CA PRO A 555 -12.24 -7.26 34.92
C PRO A 555 -13.69 -7.67 35.19
N ASP A 556 -14.42 -6.88 35.99
CA ASP A 556 -15.82 -7.04 36.37
C ASP A 556 -16.80 -6.31 35.42
N GLY A 557 -16.31 -5.70 34.34
CA GLY A 557 -17.11 -4.96 33.34
C GLY A 557 -17.78 -5.85 32.28
N ASN A 558 -18.37 -5.20 31.27
CA ASN A 558 -18.97 -5.84 30.08
C ASN A 558 -18.68 -5.01 28.82
N ASP A 559 -18.28 -5.64 27.71
CA ASP A 559 -17.96 -4.92 26.47
C ASP A 559 -19.18 -4.30 25.77
N ALA A 560 -20.39 -4.72 26.16
CA ALA A 560 -21.64 -4.06 25.79
C ALA A 560 -21.84 -2.70 26.48
N ASN A 561 -21.13 -2.40 27.57
CA ASN A 561 -21.24 -1.14 28.30
C ASN A 561 -20.66 0.03 27.50
N THR A 562 -21.01 1.27 27.85
CA THR A 562 -20.51 2.45 27.11
C THR A 562 -19.05 2.79 27.40
N GLY A 563 -18.54 2.42 28.57
CA GLY A 563 -17.18 2.71 29.01
C GLY A 563 -17.02 4.05 29.74
N PHE A 564 -18.06 4.89 29.83
CA PHE A 564 -17.94 6.26 30.37
C PHE A 564 -18.07 6.38 31.89
N ALA A 565 -18.20 5.28 32.63
CA ALA A 565 -18.28 5.28 34.09
C ALA A 565 -17.40 4.19 34.71
N ASN A 566 -16.68 4.54 35.78
CA ASN A 566 -15.81 3.62 36.53
C ASN A 566 -16.61 2.74 37.50
N THR A 567 -17.49 1.89 36.97
CA THR A 567 -18.27 0.91 37.73
C THR A 567 -18.44 -0.36 36.91
N ALA A 568 -18.77 -1.50 37.53
CA ALA A 568 -19.00 -2.77 36.82
C ALA A 568 -20.10 -2.66 35.73
N ALA A 569 -21.13 -1.84 35.96
CA ALA A 569 -22.20 -1.60 35.00
C ALA A 569 -21.84 -0.59 33.90
N GLY A 570 -20.77 0.20 34.08
CA GLY A 570 -20.37 1.28 33.17
C GLY A 570 -19.11 1.00 32.35
N ALA A 571 -18.17 0.22 32.89
CA ALA A 571 -16.86 -0.03 32.30
C ALA A 571 -16.90 -1.15 31.25
N LYS A 572 -16.00 -1.05 30.26
CA LYS A 572 -15.69 -2.13 29.31
C LYS A 572 -15.00 -3.28 30.06
N LYS A 573 -15.15 -4.51 29.56
CA LYS A 573 -14.50 -5.70 30.14
C LYS A 573 -13.08 -5.89 29.61
N THR A 574 -12.88 -5.61 28.33
CA THR A 574 -11.63 -5.82 27.61
C THR A 574 -11.06 -4.50 27.09
N ILE A 575 -9.75 -4.46 26.95
CA ILE A 575 -9.03 -3.33 26.36
C ILE A 575 -9.32 -3.29 24.86
N ALA A 576 -9.41 -4.45 24.19
CA ALA A 576 -9.82 -4.53 22.80
C ALA A 576 -11.24 -3.98 22.59
N GLY A 577 -12.19 -4.29 23.50
CA GLY A 577 -13.55 -3.75 23.48
C GLY A 577 -13.61 -2.23 23.68
N ALA A 578 -12.70 -1.66 24.47
CA ALA A 578 -12.53 -0.22 24.59
C ALA A 578 -12.04 0.41 23.27
N ILE A 579 -10.96 -0.13 22.68
CA ILE A 579 -10.40 0.39 21.42
C ILE A 579 -11.40 0.29 20.27
N ALA A 580 -12.14 -0.82 20.16
CA ALA A 580 -13.17 -1.01 19.13
C ALA A 580 -14.34 -0.01 19.23
N SER A 581 -14.55 0.59 20.41
CA SER A 581 -15.59 1.61 20.60
C SER A 581 -15.16 3.02 20.20
N ILE A 582 -13.89 3.22 19.89
CA ILE A 582 -13.33 4.52 19.50
C ILE A 582 -13.46 4.71 17.99
N PRO A 583 -13.88 5.90 17.50
CA PRO A 583 -13.89 6.18 16.07
C PRO A 583 -12.49 6.22 15.43
N GLN A 584 -12.37 5.84 14.15
CA GLN A 584 -11.08 5.86 13.43
C GLN A 584 -10.48 7.26 13.24
N MET A 585 -11.29 8.33 13.26
CA MET A 585 -10.79 9.72 13.28
C MET A 585 -10.72 10.26 14.71
N VAL A 586 -9.52 10.34 15.27
CA VAL A 586 -9.24 10.80 16.64
C VAL A 586 -8.62 12.20 16.59
N ASN A 587 -9.41 13.23 16.91
CA ASN A 587 -8.99 14.63 16.92
C ASN A 587 -8.69 15.16 18.33
N ASN A 588 -9.10 14.45 19.36
CA ASN A 588 -8.90 14.79 20.77
C ASN A 588 -8.21 13.60 21.47
N THR A 589 -7.60 13.85 22.62
CA THR A 589 -7.01 12.77 23.42
C THR A 589 -8.10 11.86 23.96
N VAL A 590 -7.98 10.55 23.71
CA VAL A 590 -8.83 9.51 24.31
C VAL A 590 -8.02 8.79 25.36
N THR A 591 -8.49 8.80 26.59
CA THR A 591 -7.86 8.06 27.69
C THR A 591 -8.54 6.72 27.84
N ILE A 592 -7.76 5.63 27.91
CA ILE A 592 -8.25 4.31 28.29
C ILE A 592 -7.64 3.99 29.65
N ASP A 593 -8.47 4.03 30.69
CA ASP A 593 -8.05 3.80 32.07
C ASP A 593 -8.38 2.36 32.47
N ILE A 594 -7.35 1.59 32.81
CA ILE A 594 -7.41 0.15 33.01
C ILE A 594 -7.17 -0.16 34.49
N ALA A 595 -8.20 -0.69 35.16
CA ALA A 595 -8.09 -1.11 36.55
C ALA A 595 -7.24 -2.38 36.72
N ASP A 596 -6.67 -2.56 37.91
CA ASP A 596 -5.93 -3.75 38.33
C ASP A 596 -6.67 -5.04 37.95
N GLY A 597 -5.97 -5.96 37.28
CA GLY A 597 -6.57 -7.14 36.69
C GLY A 597 -5.65 -7.90 35.74
N THR A 598 -6.15 -9.05 35.27
CA THR A 598 -5.49 -9.85 34.23
C THR A 598 -6.34 -9.82 32.96
N TYR A 599 -5.76 -9.29 31.89
CA TYR A 599 -6.36 -9.13 30.56
C TYR A 599 -5.53 -9.95 29.56
N PRO A 600 -5.78 -11.26 29.42
CA PRO A 600 -4.94 -12.17 28.64
C PRO A 600 -5.18 -12.04 27.13
N GLU A 601 -5.12 -10.82 26.62
CA GLU A 601 -5.34 -10.45 25.23
C GLU A 601 -4.09 -9.85 24.61
N GLN A 602 -3.91 -10.10 23.31
CA GLN A 602 -3.00 -9.33 22.47
C GLN A 602 -3.83 -8.27 21.76
N VAL A 603 -3.57 -7.00 22.08
CA VAL A 603 -4.43 -5.89 21.71
C VAL A 603 -3.95 -5.26 20.40
N TRP A 604 -4.87 -5.09 19.46
CA TRP A 604 -4.61 -4.47 18.16
C TRP A 604 -5.07 -3.01 18.17
N ILE A 605 -4.18 -2.11 17.75
CA ILE A 605 -4.52 -0.72 17.43
C ILE A 605 -4.21 -0.54 15.94
N ASP A 606 -5.24 -0.38 15.11
CA ASP A 606 -5.11 -0.35 13.65
C ASP A 606 -5.93 0.79 13.02
N GLY A 607 -5.28 1.57 12.16
CA GLY A 607 -5.94 2.51 11.26
C GLY A 607 -6.51 3.79 11.89
N PHE A 608 -6.02 4.23 13.05
CA PHE A 608 -6.44 5.50 13.66
C PHE A 608 -5.67 6.70 13.10
N HIS A 609 -6.41 7.76 12.78
CA HIS A 609 -5.92 8.98 12.13
C HIS A 609 -6.45 10.23 12.84
N GLY A 610 -5.78 11.39 12.70
CA GLY A 610 -6.28 12.67 13.20
C GLY A 610 -5.23 13.45 13.99
N LYS A 611 -5.67 14.49 14.71
CA LYS A 611 -4.79 15.38 15.50
C LYS A 611 -4.70 15.01 16.99
N GLY A 612 -5.55 14.09 17.45
CA GLY A 612 -5.57 13.60 18.82
C GLY A 612 -4.60 12.45 19.05
N GLY A 613 -4.82 11.70 20.12
CA GLY A 613 -3.98 10.58 20.49
C GLY A 613 -4.63 9.68 21.55
N PHE A 614 -3.99 8.55 21.83
CA PHE A 614 -4.40 7.64 22.89
C PHE A 614 -3.50 7.76 24.10
N GLU A 615 -4.11 7.84 25.27
CA GLU A 615 -3.46 7.75 26.57
C GLU A 615 -3.97 6.49 27.27
N ILE A 616 -3.25 5.38 27.17
CA ILE A 616 -3.64 4.08 27.72
C ILE A 616 -2.89 3.86 29.02
N VAL A 617 -3.64 3.82 30.13
CA VAL A 617 -3.10 3.94 31.48
C VAL A 617 -3.53 2.75 32.32
N GLY A 618 -2.57 1.95 32.76
CA GLY A 618 -2.76 0.98 33.84
C GLY A 618 -2.34 1.57 35.18
N ASN A 619 -1.74 0.76 36.04
CA ASN A 619 -1.27 1.15 37.35
C ASN A 619 0.24 1.47 37.32
N GLU A 620 0.60 2.75 37.21
CA GLU A 620 2.00 3.19 37.12
C GLU A 620 2.80 2.96 38.41
N THR A 621 2.15 2.95 39.57
CA THR A 621 2.81 2.69 40.86
C THR A 621 3.07 1.20 41.09
N THR A 622 2.16 0.35 40.63
CA THR A 622 2.27 -1.12 40.73
C THR A 622 1.93 -1.81 39.39
N PRO A 623 2.79 -1.68 38.35
CA PRO A 623 2.52 -2.22 37.01
C PRO A 623 2.28 -3.74 36.96
N ALA A 624 2.74 -4.48 37.97
CA ALA A 624 2.54 -5.92 38.11
C ALA A 624 1.07 -6.32 38.33
N ASN A 625 0.22 -5.38 38.75
CA ASN A 625 -1.20 -5.61 38.99
C ASN A 625 -2.06 -5.52 37.73
N VAL A 626 -1.53 -4.96 36.63
CA VAL A 626 -2.20 -4.92 35.32
C VAL A 626 -1.41 -5.83 34.37
N LYS A 627 -1.92 -7.04 34.11
CA LYS A 627 -1.22 -8.08 33.32
C LYS A 627 -1.88 -8.29 31.97
N MET A 628 -1.07 -8.37 30.90
CA MET A 628 -1.56 -8.66 29.55
C MET A 628 -0.57 -9.40 28.64
N ASN A 629 -1.02 -9.83 27.45
CA ASN A 629 -0.17 -10.59 26.52
C ASN A 629 0.62 -9.72 25.54
N GLY A 630 0.17 -8.50 25.21
CA GLY A 630 0.95 -7.53 24.44
C GLY A 630 0.17 -6.71 23.42
N TRP A 631 0.90 -5.93 22.63
CA TRP A 631 0.35 -4.92 21.72
C TRP A 631 0.85 -5.12 20.30
N ILE A 632 -0.08 -4.95 19.36
CA ILE A 632 0.18 -4.84 17.93
C ILE A 632 -0.35 -3.49 17.48
N VAL A 633 0.53 -2.61 16.98
CA VAL A 633 0.19 -1.25 16.57
C VAL A 633 0.57 -1.07 15.10
N ILE A 634 -0.41 -0.85 14.23
CA ILE A 634 -0.22 -0.84 12.77
C ILE A 634 -1.02 0.29 12.13
N ASN A 635 -0.50 0.95 11.07
CA ASN A 635 -1.24 1.92 10.25
C ASN A 635 -1.81 3.15 11.00
N ASN A 636 -1.24 3.51 12.15
CA ASN A 636 -1.73 4.65 12.94
C ASN A 636 -0.94 5.91 12.68
N ARG A 637 -1.65 7.03 12.46
CA ARG A 637 -1.05 8.37 12.30
C ARG A 637 -1.26 9.30 13.50
N ILE A 638 -1.80 8.77 14.60
CA ILE A 638 -1.96 9.47 15.87
C ILE A 638 -0.83 9.11 16.84
N ASN A 639 -0.63 9.93 17.86
CA ASN A 639 0.28 9.60 18.96
C ASN A 639 -0.40 8.61 19.91
N ILE A 640 0.34 7.60 20.37
CA ILE A 640 -0.16 6.56 21.29
C ILE A 640 0.81 6.48 22.48
N ASN A 641 0.30 6.57 23.70
CA ASN A 641 1.08 6.44 24.92
C ASN A 641 0.51 5.30 25.77
N ILE A 642 1.36 4.38 26.23
CA ILE A 642 0.97 3.15 26.94
C ILE A 642 1.83 2.99 28.19
N LYS A 643 1.22 2.96 29.38
CA LYS A 643 1.95 2.97 30.65
C LYS A 643 1.29 2.17 31.77
N GLY A 644 2.08 1.77 32.75
CA GLY A 644 1.59 1.19 34.02
C GLY A 644 1.11 -0.27 33.92
N MET A 645 1.74 -1.09 33.08
CA MET A 645 1.32 -2.49 32.89
C MET A 645 2.50 -3.45 32.73
N THR A 646 2.24 -4.73 32.98
CA THR A 646 3.21 -5.82 32.84
C THR A 646 2.78 -6.81 31.76
N ASN A 647 3.68 -7.09 30.83
CA ASN A 647 3.48 -8.11 29.82
C ASN A 647 4.04 -9.47 30.28
N VAL A 648 3.21 -10.51 30.18
CA VAL A 648 3.53 -11.87 30.64
C VAL A 648 3.60 -12.92 29.52
N SER A 649 3.51 -12.52 28.24
CA SER A 649 3.50 -13.45 27.10
C SER A 649 4.87 -14.09 26.83
N THR A 650 4.86 -15.42 26.66
CA THR A 650 6.01 -16.25 26.28
C THR A 650 6.09 -16.57 24.78
N ASN A 651 5.03 -16.30 24.01
CA ASN A 651 4.90 -16.80 22.63
C ASN A 651 4.85 -15.70 21.57
N ASN A 652 4.67 -14.44 21.96
CA ASN A 652 4.50 -13.31 21.04
C ASN A 652 5.52 -12.20 21.28
N ASN A 653 5.75 -11.37 20.25
CA ASN A 653 6.37 -10.06 20.43
C ASN A 653 5.49 -9.20 21.34
N VAL A 654 6.13 -8.47 22.25
CA VAL A 654 5.45 -7.76 23.34
C VAL A 654 4.86 -6.44 22.84
N TYR A 655 5.66 -5.67 22.11
CA TYR A 655 5.26 -4.42 21.46
C TYR A 655 5.74 -4.46 20.01
N ALA A 656 4.87 -4.91 19.12
CA ALA A 656 5.13 -4.94 17.69
C ALA A 656 4.49 -3.71 17.03
N VAL A 657 5.32 -2.75 16.63
CA VAL A 657 4.88 -1.52 15.98
C VAL A 657 5.35 -1.53 14.53
N ARG A 658 4.40 -1.46 13.59
CA ARG A 658 4.65 -1.67 12.15
C ARG A 658 3.88 -0.68 11.26
N SER A 659 4.32 -0.54 10.03
CA SER A 659 3.59 0.12 8.93
C SER A 659 3.20 1.58 9.24
N TYR A 660 4.18 2.48 9.19
CA TYR A 660 4.00 3.96 9.26
C TYR A 660 3.46 4.54 10.60
N VAL A 661 3.85 3.97 11.73
CA VAL A 661 3.47 4.49 13.07
C VAL A 661 4.54 5.46 13.60
N ARG A 662 4.15 6.67 13.98
CA ARG A 662 5.10 7.78 14.18
C ARG A 662 5.67 7.97 15.59
N CYS A 663 5.01 7.50 16.65
CA CYS A 663 5.65 7.36 17.98
C CYS A 663 4.69 6.64 18.95
N VAL A 664 5.16 5.56 19.56
CA VAL A 664 4.52 4.97 20.74
C VAL A 664 5.47 5.09 21.91
N GLN A 665 5.03 5.73 23.01
CA GLN A 665 5.81 5.82 24.24
C GLN A 665 5.35 4.74 25.23
N PHE A 666 6.30 4.02 25.82
CA PHE A 666 6.04 2.94 26.77
C PHE A 666 6.73 3.18 28.10
N ASN A 667 6.01 2.98 29.21
CA ASN A 667 6.55 2.86 30.56
C ASN A 667 5.98 1.58 31.23
N THR A 668 6.63 0.45 30.96
CA THR A 668 6.06 -0.89 31.23
C THR A 668 7.12 -1.91 31.66
N THR A 669 6.65 -3.00 32.25
CA THR A 669 7.50 -4.14 32.66
C THR A 669 7.31 -5.32 31.70
N VAL A 670 8.42 -5.93 31.28
CA VAL A 670 8.48 -7.01 30.29
C VAL A 670 9.40 -8.10 30.84
N SER A 671 8.85 -9.26 31.26
CA SER A 671 9.63 -10.22 32.09
C SER A 671 9.57 -11.71 31.69
N ALA A 672 8.92 -12.05 30.57
CA ALA A 672 8.76 -13.44 30.12
C ALA A 672 9.83 -13.90 29.11
N THR A 673 10.11 -15.20 29.08
CA THR A 673 11.09 -15.85 28.21
C THR A 673 10.55 -16.09 26.79
N ALA A 674 11.40 -15.79 25.80
CA ALA A 674 11.22 -15.87 24.35
C ALA A 674 10.56 -14.63 23.68
N ASN A 675 11.07 -14.31 22.48
CA ASN A 675 10.76 -13.18 21.58
C ASN A 675 11.27 -11.79 22.01
N PHE A 676 10.92 -10.77 21.21
CA PHE A 676 11.41 -9.40 21.29
C PHE A 676 10.51 -8.53 22.17
N ALA A 677 11.10 -7.62 22.94
CA ALA A 677 10.34 -6.66 23.75
C ALA A 677 9.76 -5.54 22.88
N PHE A 678 10.61 -4.65 22.38
CA PHE A 678 10.20 -3.53 21.54
C PHE A 678 10.67 -3.74 20.11
N GLU A 679 9.74 -3.86 19.18
CA GLU A 679 10.01 -4.04 17.76
C GLU A 679 9.43 -2.89 16.94
N ALA A 680 10.29 -2.25 16.14
CA ALA A 680 9.90 -1.35 15.05
C ALA A 680 10.23 -2.00 13.69
N ALA A 681 9.23 -2.12 12.82
CA ALA A 681 9.40 -2.59 11.46
C ALA A 681 8.58 -1.75 10.47
N GLU A 682 8.93 -1.78 9.18
CA GLU A 682 8.14 -1.14 8.11
C GLU A 682 7.84 0.36 8.38
N ASP A 683 8.89 1.17 8.51
CA ASP A 683 8.80 2.64 8.73
C ASP A 683 8.12 3.06 10.05
N ALA A 684 8.25 2.24 11.10
CA ALA A 684 7.71 2.52 12.43
C ALA A 684 8.73 3.15 13.39
N VAL A 685 8.25 3.97 14.32
CA VAL A 685 9.05 4.59 15.39
C VAL A 685 8.49 4.22 16.76
N VAL A 686 9.37 3.69 17.63
CA VAL A 686 9.04 3.25 19.00
C VAL A 686 9.94 3.97 20.00
N THR A 687 9.35 4.46 21.09
CA THR A 687 10.08 5.02 22.23
C THR A 687 9.78 4.20 23.49
N ALA A 688 10.79 3.52 24.02
CA ALA A 688 10.70 2.86 25.32
C ALA A 688 11.36 3.77 26.37
N ASP A 689 10.61 4.20 27.37
CA ASP A 689 11.05 5.16 28.38
C ASP A 689 10.81 4.61 29.79
N ASN A 690 11.85 4.55 30.62
CA ASN A 690 11.79 3.97 31.98
C ASN A 690 11.24 2.53 32.04
N CYS A 691 11.37 1.76 30.96
CA CYS A 691 10.88 0.38 30.92
C CYS A 691 11.80 -0.59 31.66
N VAL A 692 11.23 -1.66 32.22
CA VAL A 692 11.97 -2.80 32.78
C VAL A 692 11.88 -3.97 31.82
N ILE A 693 13.00 -4.36 31.21
CA ILE A 693 13.05 -5.36 30.12
C ILE A 693 14.00 -6.49 30.52
N SER A 694 13.44 -7.65 30.82
CA SER A 694 14.18 -8.82 31.27
C SER A 694 13.78 -10.08 30.51
N ASN A 695 14.72 -11.02 30.37
CA ASN A 695 14.52 -12.35 29.81
C ASN A 695 14.07 -12.42 28.35
N ARG A 696 14.43 -11.44 27.50
CA ARG A 696 14.01 -11.37 26.09
C ARG A 696 15.11 -11.73 25.10
N GLN A 697 14.73 -12.12 23.89
CA GLN A 697 15.68 -12.41 22.81
C GLN A 697 16.41 -11.13 22.35
N ALA A 698 15.69 -10.00 22.29
CA ALA A 698 16.28 -8.68 22.17
C ALA A 698 15.44 -7.67 22.97
N ALA A 699 16.10 -6.75 23.67
CA ALA A 699 15.41 -5.66 24.35
C ALA A 699 14.84 -4.65 23.33
N PHE A 700 15.64 -4.27 22.33
CA PHE A 700 15.25 -3.35 21.28
C PHE A 700 15.56 -3.93 19.90
N ARG A 701 14.55 -3.96 19.02
CA ARG A 701 14.66 -4.49 17.66
C ARG A 701 14.15 -3.50 16.62
N ALA A 702 15.00 -3.16 15.64
CA ALA A 702 14.61 -2.34 14.48
C ALA A 702 14.95 -3.05 13.18
N ILE A 703 14.01 -3.10 12.23
CA ILE A 703 14.14 -3.86 10.99
C ILE A 703 13.65 -3.04 9.80
N GLY A 704 14.47 -2.95 8.76
CA GLY A 704 14.12 -2.26 7.52
C GLY A 704 14.43 -0.77 7.57
N PRO A 705 14.53 -0.12 6.39
CA PRO A 705 14.76 1.31 6.31
C PRO A 705 13.61 2.09 6.96
N GLY A 706 13.92 3.21 7.62
CA GLY A 706 12.94 4.08 8.27
C GLY A 706 12.45 3.60 9.65
N SER A 707 12.69 2.34 10.02
CA SER A 707 12.33 1.81 11.34
C SER A 707 13.30 2.25 12.43
N HIS A 708 12.77 2.74 13.56
CA HIS A 708 13.59 3.28 14.66
C HIS A 708 13.04 2.88 16.04
N VAL A 709 13.91 2.36 16.91
CA VAL A 709 13.63 2.19 18.34
C VAL A 709 14.54 3.11 19.16
N TYR A 710 13.95 3.93 20.02
CA TYR A 710 14.63 4.77 21.00
C TYR A 710 14.39 4.23 22.41
N GLY A 711 15.43 3.74 23.09
CA GLY A 711 15.38 3.27 24.48
C GLY A 711 16.01 4.28 25.44
N TYR A 712 15.23 4.82 26.37
CA TYR A 712 15.67 5.80 27.37
C TYR A 712 15.47 5.27 28.79
N ASN A 713 16.52 5.32 29.62
CA ASN A 713 16.47 4.92 31.04
C ASN A 713 15.85 3.55 31.31
N CYS A 714 16.01 2.61 30.38
CA CYS A 714 15.46 1.28 30.51
C CYS A 714 16.39 0.37 31.33
N THR A 715 15.85 -0.49 32.17
CA THR A 715 16.62 -1.42 33.03
C THR A 715 16.22 -2.87 32.75
N GLY A 716 16.81 -3.82 33.49
CA GLY A 716 16.49 -5.25 33.38
C GLY A 716 17.69 -6.09 32.93
N SER A 717 17.53 -7.41 33.01
CA SER A 717 18.62 -8.38 32.86
C SER A 717 18.16 -9.71 32.26
N GLY A 718 19.11 -10.55 31.86
CA GLY A 718 18.82 -11.87 31.26
C GLY A 718 18.36 -11.80 29.80
N ASN A 719 18.54 -10.66 29.11
CA ASN A 719 18.26 -10.55 27.69
C ASN A 719 19.40 -11.18 26.86
N ALA A 720 19.10 -11.80 25.72
CA ALA A 720 20.14 -12.39 24.86
C ALA A 720 20.96 -11.32 24.11
N SER A 721 20.31 -10.26 23.63
CA SER A 721 20.97 -9.05 23.12
C SER A 721 20.26 -7.79 23.63
N THR A 722 20.99 -6.69 23.78
CA THR A 722 20.38 -5.39 24.10
C THR A 722 19.84 -4.76 22.82
N ILE A 723 20.68 -4.66 21.79
CA ILE A 723 20.34 -4.07 20.49
C ILE A 723 20.28 -5.16 19.43
N TYR A 724 19.25 -5.09 18.58
CA TYR A 724 19.07 -5.93 17.40
C TYR A 724 18.65 -5.05 16.21
N ALA A 725 19.59 -4.65 15.38
CA ALA A 725 19.37 -3.73 14.25
C ALA A 725 19.67 -4.42 12.92
N GLN A 726 18.68 -4.47 12.00
CA GLN A 726 18.81 -5.16 10.72
C GLN A 726 18.33 -4.33 9.53
N SER A 727 18.95 -4.55 8.36
CA SER A 727 18.43 -4.09 7.05
C SER A 727 18.08 -2.60 6.99
N GLY A 728 18.91 -1.73 7.56
CA GLY A 728 18.70 -0.27 7.61
C GLY A 728 17.94 0.22 8.83
N GLY A 729 17.48 -0.68 9.71
CA GLY A 729 16.81 -0.33 10.97
C GLY A 729 17.77 0.32 11.96
N ARG A 730 17.26 1.28 12.74
CA ARG A 730 18.03 2.07 13.70
C ARG A 730 17.60 1.79 15.14
N VAL A 731 18.56 1.62 16.04
CA VAL A 731 18.31 1.56 17.48
C VAL A 731 19.20 2.57 18.20
N ASP A 732 18.57 3.48 18.93
CA ASP A 732 19.23 4.47 19.77
C ASP A 732 18.92 4.14 21.24
N THR A 733 19.94 4.11 22.10
CA THR A 733 19.77 3.88 23.56
C THR A 733 20.49 4.95 24.36
N ASN A 734 19.92 5.42 25.46
CA ASN A 734 20.49 6.47 26.30
C ASN A 734 20.06 6.36 27.77
N GLY A 735 20.89 6.88 28.68
CA GLY A 735 20.70 6.72 30.13
C GLY A 735 20.96 5.29 30.60
N ASN A 736 20.13 4.77 31.52
CA ASN A 736 20.17 3.34 31.88
C ASN A 736 19.77 2.48 30.67
N VAL A 737 20.46 1.35 30.47
CA VAL A 737 20.20 0.42 29.37
C VAL A 737 20.05 -1.01 29.93
N PRO A 738 19.11 -1.84 29.42
CA PRO A 738 18.98 -3.22 29.84
C PRO A 738 20.24 -4.03 29.55
N THR A 739 20.62 -4.86 30.51
CA THR A 739 21.80 -5.73 30.38
C THR A 739 21.46 -6.97 29.56
N ALA A 740 22.43 -7.40 28.75
CA ALA A 740 22.35 -8.61 27.94
C ALA A 740 23.48 -9.58 28.28
N THR A 741 23.21 -10.88 28.13
CA THR A 741 24.17 -11.97 28.34
C THR A 741 25.00 -12.27 27.09
N GLY A 742 24.56 -11.81 25.91
CA GLY A 742 25.25 -11.95 24.63
C GLY A 742 25.54 -10.59 23.98
N ALA A 743 26.23 -10.62 22.83
CA ALA A 743 26.56 -9.43 22.05
C ALA A 743 25.33 -8.83 21.35
N ASP A 744 25.42 -7.54 21.00
CA ASP A 744 24.43 -6.91 20.10
C ASP A 744 24.45 -7.55 18.72
N TRP A 745 23.30 -7.53 18.05
CA TRP A 745 23.13 -8.08 16.71
C TRP A 745 22.91 -6.97 15.70
N ILE A 746 23.95 -6.60 14.96
CA ILE A 746 23.92 -5.52 13.96
C ILE A 746 24.23 -6.10 12.59
N ASP A 747 23.20 -6.22 11.74
CA ASP A 747 23.34 -6.77 10.37
C ASP A 747 22.76 -5.77 9.36
N ARG A 748 23.65 -4.96 8.77
CA ARG A 748 23.30 -3.84 7.87
C ARG A 748 22.37 -2.81 8.54
N GLY A 749 22.34 -2.73 9.88
CA GLY A 749 21.57 -1.77 10.68
C GLY A 749 22.42 -0.65 11.27
N ILE A 750 21.80 0.22 12.08
CA ILE A 750 22.46 1.33 12.80
C ILE A 750 22.22 1.17 14.30
N ALA A 751 23.28 1.21 15.11
CA ALA A 751 23.18 1.13 16.56
C ALA A 751 23.90 2.31 17.23
N ASN A 752 23.17 3.06 18.06
CA ASN A 752 23.68 4.23 18.75
C ASN A 752 23.49 4.07 20.26
N ARG A 753 24.57 4.16 21.04
CA ARG A 753 24.53 4.17 22.51
C ARG A 753 25.05 5.52 23.00
N GLY A 754 24.20 6.28 23.68
CA GLY A 754 24.50 7.62 24.20
C GLY A 754 24.57 8.71 23.13
N PHE A 755 25.17 9.86 23.50
CA PHE A 755 25.36 11.00 22.61
C PHE A 755 26.76 10.96 21.97
N GLY A 756 26.97 10.09 20.97
CA GLY A 756 28.27 9.96 20.28
C GLY A 756 28.16 10.03 18.76
N VAL A 757 29.28 10.27 18.08
CA VAL A 757 29.37 10.27 16.60
C VAL A 757 29.36 8.83 16.08
N LEU A 758 28.49 8.54 15.11
CA LEU A 758 28.45 7.25 14.40
C LEU A 758 29.76 7.05 13.62
N ASN A 759 30.41 5.91 13.82
CA ASN A 759 31.59 5.55 13.04
C ASN A 759 31.18 5.09 11.61
N PRO A 760 32.13 4.92 10.67
CA PRO A 760 31.83 4.51 9.28
C PRO A 760 31.10 3.17 9.13
N TRP A 761 31.05 2.36 10.19
CA TRP A 761 30.42 1.04 10.23
C TRP A 761 29.00 1.09 10.83
N GLY A 762 28.44 2.29 11.03
CA GLY A 762 27.04 2.48 11.42
C GLY A 762 26.77 2.34 12.92
N GLU A 763 27.79 2.40 13.77
CA GLU A 763 27.61 2.39 15.23
C GLU A 763 28.62 3.27 15.99
N ASN A 764 28.29 3.72 17.20
CA ASN A 764 29.19 4.54 18.04
C ASN A 764 29.62 3.84 19.34
N THR A 765 29.46 2.52 19.41
CA THR A 765 29.74 1.65 20.57
C THR A 765 31.24 1.48 20.89
N ARG A 766 32.10 2.43 20.52
CA ARG A 766 33.58 2.32 20.59
C ARG A 766 34.07 1.88 21.96
N ASP A 767 33.53 2.48 23.02
CA ASP A 767 33.94 2.23 24.41
C ASP A 767 33.34 0.91 24.98
N TYR A 768 32.51 0.22 24.19
CA TYR A 768 31.90 -1.08 24.50
C TYR A 768 32.45 -2.22 23.62
N ARG A 769 33.43 -1.93 22.74
CA ARG A 769 34.13 -2.94 21.94
C ARG A 769 35.46 -3.33 22.58
N PRO A 770 35.93 -4.57 22.37
CA PRO A 770 37.27 -4.97 22.76
C PRO A 770 38.32 -4.07 22.08
N ALA A 771 38.90 -3.17 22.85
CA ALA A 771 39.99 -2.31 22.41
C ALA A 771 40.88 -1.95 23.61
N ALA A 772 42.19 -1.98 23.39
CA ALA A 772 43.15 -1.55 24.38
C ALA A 772 44.41 -1.00 23.73
N ARG A 773 45.12 -0.13 24.45
CA ARG A 773 46.41 0.39 24.05
C ARG A 773 47.40 0.39 25.21
N GLY A 774 48.49 -0.34 25.03
CA GLY A 774 49.68 -0.29 25.88
C GLY A 774 50.77 0.62 25.31
N LYS A 775 51.64 1.13 26.17
CA LYS A 775 52.84 1.92 25.85
C LYS A 775 54.06 1.41 26.59
N VAL A 776 55.24 1.70 26.03
CA VAL A 776 56.49 1.49 26.74
C VAL A 776 56.63 2.50 27.87
N SER A 777 57.09 2.05 29.04
CA SER A 777 57.27 2.88 30.23
C SER A 777 58.70 2.91 30.77
N ALA A 778 59.59 2.12 30.16
CA ALA A 778 61.02 2.06 30.48
C ALA A 778 61.83 1.63 29.25
N ILE A 779 63.13 1.93 29.25
CA ILE A 779 64.07 1.44 28.23
C ILE A 779 64.22 -0.09 28.37
N GLN A 780 64.07 -0.79 27.26
CA GLN A 780 64.26 -2.23 27.15
C GLN A 780 65.42 -2.55 26.22
N ASN A 781 66.25 -3.51 26.60
CA ASN A 781 67.34 -4.00 25.79
C ASN A 781 66.92 -5.25 24.99
N PHE A 782 67.21 -5.25 23.70
CA PHE A 782 66.92 -6.33 22.76
C PHE A 782 68.23 -7.04 22.36
N PRO A 783 68.41 -8.33 22.69
CA PRO A 783 69.57 -9.11 22.25
C PRO A 783 69.54 -9.40 20.73
N THR A 784 70.71 -9.41 20.11
CA THR A 784 70.85 -9.79 18.69
C THR A 784 70.36 -11.23 18.47
N GLY A 785 69.66 -11.45 17.36
CA GLY A 785 69.29 -12.77 16.86
C GLY A 785 68.23 -13.51 17.69
N THR A 786 67.62 -12.84 18.68
CA THR A 786 66.65 -13.46 19.60
C THR A 786 65.31 -12.72 19.55
N TRP A 787 64.21 -13.45 19.35
CA TRP A 787 62.87 -12.90 19.50
C TRP A 787 62.64 -12.47 20.94
N THR A 788 62.45 -11.17 21.15
CA THR A 788 62.29 -10.58 22.48
C THR A 788 60.95 -9.84 22.53
N LYS A 789 60.13 -10.16 23.54
CA LYS A 789 58.83 -9.51 23.75
C LYS A 789 59.04 -8.03 24.06
N VAL A 790 58.31 -7.15 23.39
CA VAL A 790 58.36 -5.72 23.65
C VAL A 790 57.50 -5.40 24.89
N ALA A 791 58.08 -4.68 25.86
CA ALA A 791 57.45 -4.37 27.14
C ALA A 791 56.59 -3.09 27.05
N TYR A 792 55.32 -3.25 26.68
CA TYR A 792 54.30 -2.21 26.71
C TYR A 792 53.64 -2.12 28.10
N ALA A 793 54.45 -1.84 29.12
CA ALA A 793 54.10 -1.99 30.53
C ALA A 793 53.28 -0.84 31.15
N PHE A 794 52.66 0.00 30.32
CA PHE A 794 51.74 1.05 30.76
C PHE A 794 50.47 1.01 29.91
N GLU A 795 49.31 0.95 30.55
CA GLU A 795 48.02 0.98 29.88
C GLU A 795 47.56 2.43 29.67
N GLU A 796 47.32 2.83 28.42
CA GLU A 796 46.74 4.14 28.09
C GLU A 796 45.21 4.10 28.12
N TYR A 797 44.62 3.03 27.58
CA TYR A 797 43.19 2.73 27.70
C TYR A 797 42.94 1.24 27.54
N ASP A 798 41.88 0.75 28.18
CA ASP A 798 41.32 -0.59 27.99
C ASP A 798 39.81 -0.55 28.21
N HIS A 799 39.03 -0.77 27.16
CA HIS A 799 37.59 -0.60 27.20
C HIS A 799 36.87 -1.73 27.95
N LEU A 800 37.45 -2.93 27.99
CA LEU A 800 36.78 -4.12 28.56
C LEU A 800 37.64 -4.86 29.60
N GLY A 801 38.78 -4.30 30.01
CA GLY A 801 39.66 -4.87 31.05
C GLY A 801 40.37 -6.16 30.61
N ASN A 802 40.80 -6.26 29.34
CA ASN A 802 41.46 -7.44 28.78
C ASN A 802 42.93 -7.23 28.37
N TYR A 803 43.53 -6.09 28.72
CA TYR A 803 44.95 -5.83 28.59
C TYR A 803 45.65 -6.02 29.94
N ASP A 804 46.69 -6.85 29.95
CA ASP A 804 47.56 -7.02 31.11
C ASP A 804 48.86 -6.25 30.87
N ALA A 805 48.98 -5.09 31.52
CA ALA A 805 50.17 -4.25 31.43
C ALA A 805 51.42 -4.95 32.00
N THR A 806 51.28 -5.82 33.01
CA THR A 806 52.44 -6.53 33.59
C THR A 806 53.02 -7.56 32.62
N LEU A 807 52.15 -8.16 31.80
CA LEU A 807 52.55 -9.13 30.78
C LEU A 807 52.74 -8.51 29.39
N SER A 808 52.33 -7.25 29.18
CA SER A 808 52.25 -6.59 27.86
C SER A 808 51.44 -7.42 26.85
N ARG A 809 50.27 -7.87 27.29
CA ARG A 809 49.45 -8.89 26.62
C ARG A 809 48.01 -8.44 26.50
N PHE A 810 47.44 -8.60 25.31
CA PHE A 810 46.01 -8.45 25.10
C PHE A 810 45.35 -9.83 25.02
N THR A 811 44.36 -10.10 25.87
CA THR A 811 43.56 -11.33 25.80
C THR A 811 42.24 -11.02 25.09
N VAL A 812 41.83 -11.88 24.18
CA VAL A 812 40.67 -11.66 23.32
C VAL A 812 39.39 -12.02 24.10
N PRO A 813 38.52 -11.05 24.46
CA PRO A 813 37.29 -11.36 25.19
C PRO A 813 36.19 -11.92 24.30
N GLN A 814 36.23 -11.64 23.00
CA GLN A 814 35.18 -11.95 22.04
C GLN A 814 35.79 -12.39 20.72
N ALA A 815 35.29 -13.45 20.10
CA ALA A 815 35.78 -13.88 18.79
C ALA A 815 35.49 -12.80 17.72
N GLY A 816 36.41 -12.61 16.78
CA GLY A 816 36.25 -11.59 15.74
C GLY A 816 37.51 -11.35 14.92
N ILE A 817 37.43 -10.36 14.04
CA ILE A 817 38.56 -9.81 13.31
C ILE A 817 39.08 -8.60 14.08
N TYR A 818 40.36 -8.62 14.40
CA TYR A 818 41.06 -7.61 15.16
C TYR A 818 42.09 -6.90 14.27
N GLN A 819 42.12 -5.57 14.37
CA GLN A 819 43.23 -4.77 13.88
C GLN A 819 44.22 -4.59 15.01
N VAL A 820 45.47 -4.98 14.75
CA VAL A 820 46.59 -4.87 15.67
C VAL A 820 47.57 -3.87 15.08
N HIS A 821 47.94 -2.86 15.86
CA HIS A 821 48.91 -1.84 15.49
C HIS A 821 49.98 -1.77 16.57
N ALA A 822 51.23 -1.96 16.20
CA ALA A 822 52.32 -1.90 17.17
C ALA A 822 53.54 -1.22 16.58
N GLY A 823 54.28 -0.54 17.46
CA GLY A 823 55.51 0.16 17.12
C GLY A 823 56.47 0.20 18.28
N ILE A 824 57.76 0.29 17.95
CA ILE A 824 58.82 0.54 18.91
C ILE A 824 59.93 1.39 18.28
N GLY A 825 60.33 2.46 19.00
CA GLY A 825 61.50 3.26 18.67
C GLY A 825 62.79 2.59 19.15
N LEU A 826 63.86 2.67 18.35
CA LEU A 826 65.15 2.01 18.58
C LEU A 826 66.29 2.99 18.24
N ALA A 827 67.32 3.09 19.10
CA ALA A 827 68.49 3.93 18.83
C ALA A 827 69.75 3.44 19.58
N PRO A 828 70.95 3.45 18.96
CA PRO A 828 71.20 3.71 17.55
C PRO A 828 70.89 2.47 16.68
N ASN A 829 70.22 2.66 15.55
CA ASN A 829 70.14 1.66 14.48
C ASN A 829 71.35 1.77 13.56
N VAL A 830 71.65 0.70 12.82
CA VAL A 830 72.74 0.69 11.83
C VAL A 830 72.19 0.43 10.43
N SER A 831 72.78 1.09 9.43
CA SER A 831 72.43 0.93 8.02
C SER A 831 72.60 -0.53 7.57
N GLY A 832 71.64 -1.05 6.82
CA GLY A 832 71.65 -2.41 6.26
C GLY A 832 71.27 -3.54 7.23
N VAL A 833 71.12 -3.27 8.53
CA VAL A 833 70.72 -4.27 9.53
C VAL A 833 69.23 -4.58 9.44
N GLU A 834 68.87 -5.86 9.52
CA GLU A 834 67.50 -6.33 9.53
C GLU A 834 66.84 -6.17 10.89
N TYR A 835 65.63 -5.61 10.90
CA TYR A 835 64.73 -5.51 12.04
C TYR A 835 63.36 -6.05 11.64
N VAL A 836 62.78 -6.93 12.47
CA VAL A 836 61.46 -7.52 12.20
C VAL A 836 60.59 -7.43 13.45
N LEU A 837 59.43 -6.78 13.31
CA LEU A 837 58.39 -6.69 14.33
C LEU A 837 57.26 -7.67 13.99
N LYS A 838 56.82 -8.49 14.96
CA LYS A 838 55.88 -9.59 14.72
C LYS A 838 54.86 -9.74 15.85
N ILE A 839 53.63 -10.11 15.47
CA ILE A 839 52.61 -10.59 16.39
C ILE A 839 52.91 -12.04 16.75
N PHE A 840 52.91 -12.33 18.05
CA PHE A 840 52.86 -13.68 18.58
C PHE A 840 51.45 -13.95 19.08
N LEU A 841 50.84 -15.01 18.53
CA LEU A 841 49.53 -15.52 18.93
C LEU A 841 49.75 -16.75 19.79
N ASN A 842 49.26 -16.73 21.03
CA ASN A 842 49.35 -17.88 21.96
C ASN A 842 50.80 -18.44 22.07
N ASN A 843 51.77 -17.54 22.30
CA ASN A 843 53.21 -17.82 22.34
C ASN A 843 53.88 -18.30 21.02
N SER A 844 53.16 -18.34 19.90
CA SER A 844 53.72 -18.72 18.60
C SER A 844 53.81 -17.53 17.65
N ALA A 845 54.92 -17.45 16.90
CA ALA A 845 55.14 -16.43 15.89
C ALA A 845 54.09 -16.54 14.76
N ASP A 846 53.25 -15.52 14.58
CA ASP A 846 52.13 -15.55 13.61
C ASP A 846 52.40 -14.62 12.42
N ARG A 847 52.29 -13.29 12.61
CA ARG A 847 52.32 -12.31 11.51
C ARG A 847 53.37 -11.23 11.68
N THR A 848 54.19 -11.06 10.66
CA THR A 848 55.11 -9.90 10.57
C THR A 848 54.31 -8.61 10.36
N LEU A 849 54.46 -7.65 11.27
CA LEU A 849 53.87 -6.31 11.18
C LEU A 849 54.72 -5.38 10.32
N ASN A 850 56.04 -5.45 10.47
CA ASN A 850 56.98 -4.70 9.66
C ASN A 850 58.31 -5.45 9.59
N HIS A 851 58.95 -5.39 8.43
CA HIS A 851 60.32 -5.82 8.20
C HIS A 851 61.04 -4.68 7.49
N MET A 852 62.08 -4.13 8.11
CA MET A 852 62.84 -3.03 7.56
C MET A 852 64.35 -3.27 7.61
N ARG A 853 65.05 -2.65 6.65
CA ARG A 853 66.51 -2.47 6.63
C ARG A 853 66.81 -0.97 6.45
N PRO A 854 67.21 -0.25 7.50
CA PRO A 854 67.43 1.19 7.41
C PRO A 854 68.54 1.53 6.42
N GLY A 855 68.36 2.59 5.63
CA GLY A 855 69.37 3.08 4.68
C GLY A 855 70.50 3.91 5.30
N SER A 856 70.30 4.39 6.53
CA SER A 856 71.26 5.19 7.29
C SER A 856 71.27 4.78 8.77
N SER A 857 72.39 4.99 9.45
CA SER A 857 72.50 4.81 10.90
C SER A 857 71.92 6.02 11.64
N GLY A 858 71.18 5.80 12.74
CA GLY A 858 70.45 6.88 13.43
C GLY A 858 69.48 6.36 14.49
N ALA A 859 68.38 7.08 14.74
CA ALA A 859 67.22 6.53 15.44
C ALA A 859 66.19 6.05 14.41
N VAL A 860 65.54 4.92 14.69
CA VAL A 860 64.51 4.36 13.80
C VAL A 860 63.30 3.89 14.61
N THR A 861 62.12 4.06 14.04
CA THR A 861 60.89 3.44 14.56
C THR A 861 60.48 2.33 13.62
N ILE A 862 60.35 1.11 14.16
CA ILE A 862 59.71 0.00 13.44
C ILE A 862 58.27 -0.09 13.92
N ALA A 863 57.33 0.17 13.03
CA ALA A 863 55.90 0.11 13.33
C ALA A 863 55.11 -0.48 12.17
N GLY A 864 54.03 -1.18 12.46
CA GLY A 864 53.18 -1.79 11.45
C GLY A 864 51.82 -2.17 11.99
N SER A 865 50.91 -2.47 11.07
CA SER A 865 49.57 -2.94 11.41
C SER A 865 49.25 -4.24 10.69
N GLY A 866 48.41 -5.07 11.33
CA GLY A 866 47.97 -6.35 10.80
C GLY A 866 46.55 -6.65 11.23
N THR A 867 45.79 -7.33 10.38
CA THR A 867 44.39 -7.70 10.67
C THR A 867 44.28 -9.21 10.87
N ILE A 868 43.93 -9.69 12.06
CA ILE A 868 43.93 -11.12 12.43
C ILE A 868 42.55 -11.57 12.95
N ARG A 869 42.11 -12.77 12.55
CA ARG A 869 40.91 -13.41 13.11
C ARG A 869 41.31 -14.18 14.36
N LEU A 870 40.62 -13.93 15.47
CA LEU A 870 40.91 -14.48 16.80
C LEU A 870 39.66 -15.07 17.44
N LEU A 871 39.86 -16.06 18.31
CA LEU A 871 38.83 -16.67 19.14
C LEU A 871 38.87 -16.08 20.55
N ALA A 872 37.75 -16.15 21.26
CA ALA A 872 37.72 -15.75 22.67
C ALA A 872 38.70 -16.62 23.48
N GLY A 873 39.54 -15.97 24.30
CA GLY A 873 40.61 -16.60 25.08
C GLY A 873 41.98 -16.63 24.41
N ASP A 874 42.08 -16.37 23.09
CA ASP A 874 43.37 -16.17 22.44
C ASP A 874 44.09 -14.95 23.04
N PHE A 875 45.42 -14.94 23.09
CA PHE A 875 46.18 -13.77 23.51
C PHE A 875 47.25 -13.36 22.51
N LEU A 876 47.48 -12.05 22.46
CA LEU A 876 48.42 -11.38 21.56
C LEU A 876 49.54 -10.73 22.34
N GLU A 877 50.75 -10.90 21.82
CA GLU A 877 51.97 -10.24 22.28
C GLU A 877 52.79 -9.80 21.07
N ILE A 878 53.66 -8.81 21.25
CA ILE A 878 54.48 -8.26 20.16
C ILE A 878 55.95 -8.52 20.46
N TYR A 879 56.67 -9.00 19.46
CA TYR A 879 58.08 -9.36 19.56
C TYR A 879 58.90 -8.67 18.47
N LEU A 880 60.14 -8.33 18.83
CA LEU A 880 61.15 -7.77 17.95
C LEU A 880 62.34 -8.74 17.85
N ILE A 881 62.93 -8.83 16.66
CA ILE A 881 64.26 -9.42 16.43
C ILE A 881 65.08 -8.49 15.55
N HIS A 882 66.40 -8.50 15.73
CA HIS A 882 67.33 -7.76 14.89
C HIS A 882 68.68 -8.48 14.75
N GLN A 883 69.48 -8.09 13.75
CA GLN A 883 70.76 -8.73 13.39
C GLN A 883 71.98 -7.79 13.53
N LEU A 884 71.96 -6.88 14.50
CA LEU A 884 72.97 -5.82 14.65
C LEU A 884 74.35 -6.35 15.11
N GLY A 885 74.41 -7.56 15.68
CA GLY A 885 75.62 -8.13 16.26
C GLY A 885 75.87 -7.75 17.73
N SER A 886 75.07 -6.85 18.30
CA SER A 886 75.11 -6.39 19.71
C SER A 886 73.70 -6.16 20.29
N THR A 887 73.58 -5.84 21.58
CA THR A 887 72.28 -5.49 22.18
C THR A 887 71.82 -4.10 21.73
N LEU A 888 70.53 -3.94 21.43
CA LEU A 888 69.90 -2.70 21.00
C LEU A 888 68.91 -2.18 22.05
N PRO A 889 69.05 -0.96 22.58
CA PRO A 889 68.05 -0.39 23.48
C PRO A 889 66.87 0.24 22.72
N SER A 890 65.67 0.19 23.30
CA SER A 890 64.53 0.99 22.85
C SER A 890 64.64 2.45 23.26
N TYR A 891 63.92 3.29 22.53
CA TYR A 891 63.67 4.67 22.88
C TYR A 891 62.46 4.76 23.83
N GLN A 892 62.61 5.52 24.91
CA GLN A 892 61.50 5.81 25.84
C GLN A 892 60.87 7.15 25.46
N ASP A 893 60.10 7.17 24.38
CA ASP A 893 59.10 8.22 24.17
C ASP A 893 57.70 7.59 24.14
N GLY A 894 56.72 8.33 24.67
CA GLY A 894 55.32 7.87 24.70
C GLY A 894 54.64 7.87 23.32
N THR A 895 55.42 8.03 22.24
CA THR A 895 54.96 8.34 20.88
C THR A 895 55.33 7.23 19.89
N THR A 896 56.49 6.59 20.05
CA THR A 896 57.02 5.55 19.14
C THR A 896 56.83 4.13 19.68
N GLY A 897 56.68 3.96 21.00
CA GLY A 897 56.40 2.67 21.64
C GLY A 897 54.93 2.50 22.00
N PHE A 898 54.16 1.83 21.14
CA PHE A 898 52.74 1.54 21.35
C PHE A 898 52.36 0.12 20.92
N PHE A 899 51.35 -0.45 21.56
CA PHE A 899 50.66 -1.67 21.16
C PHE A 899 49.16 -1.45 21.33
N GLU A 900 48.47 -1.34 20.21
CA GLU A 900 47.05 -1.03 20.11
C GLU A 900 46.33 -2.16 19.42
N VAL A 901 45.21 -2.60 19.99
CA VAL A 901 44.37 -3.66 19.45
C VAL A 901 42.93 -3.18 19.47
N VAL A 902 42.23 -3.31 18.36
CA VAL A 902 40.82 -2.93 18.22
C VAL A 902 40.07 -4.02 17.46
N ARG A 903 38.93 -4.49 17.97
CA ARG A 903 38.01 -5.36 17.22
C ARG A 903 37.31 -4.57 16.12
N ILE A 904 37.42 -5.03 14.88
CA ILE A 904 36.86 -4.35 13.69
C ILE A 904 35.73 -5.12 12.99
N ALA A 905 35.55 -6.42 13.26
CA ALA A 905 34.39 -7.21 12.79
C ALA A 905 34.06 -8.38 13.72
#